data_AF-A0A497QT95-F1
#
_entry.id   AF-A0A497QT95-F1
#
_cell.length_a   1.000
_cell.length_b   1.000
_cell.length_c   1.000
_cell.angle_alpha   90.00
_cell.angle_beta   90.00
_cell.angle_gamma   90.00
#
_symmetry.space_group_name_H-M   'P 1'
#
loop_
_entity.id
_entity.type
_entity.pdbx_description
1 polymer ?
#
loop_
_entity_poly.entity_id
_entity_poly.type
_entity_poly.pdbx_seq_one_letter_code
_entity_poly.pdbx_strand_id
1 'polypeptide(L)'
;MTSEKTMKEETQEEMETTVTKETVQKPAIKAEEKARESKEETKENQGIEEIKEIIELEENRKRFWYRMQGGIKGTLYGIWEFFRHPKKTLKRFYKNKGLIVYLVAILAGVVGAIAAWFFSNYISIMRILFYGLMFNNAGSIGRIALIILLPTIAAAVTAPILNKWAPEAKGHGIPEVMESILYKDGYIKTTTPYLKMSLSGICIGGGLSLGREGPIAQIGGGFSSFLGRHLGLKGRYIRTVVVCGLVAGIAATFNAPIGGALFGLEILIISLSADQLIPVILSSMIATIIGRFILERRAQPVFSLPSELTEIEFSDYIPYLHWFLLLGVLAGFVALFYTKAIGLVEQLVHKIHRVHPVLWPIAGGLLTGLLGLISPKEGNRQLNFSPLGNEQPVISIDNVNGIPRIFGVGYETITDLFYNKPQTDSWSIFGGGIFVVIILLVLLKILATGFSVGTGNSGGVFAPGLFIGASTGYLFAIGVDSLDPAITLSSQDIALFTLAGLASVFAGSSRAVLTMIFMASEMTSSYYTFIPLMLTCTISFFINKLTMKSNIYTQKLELRGLDVTLAGPTDILETYKVKDIMTTNVICVPKDMRMHEFDSLVKTMDHLGYPIINMEGKFLGMITTTHLKEALSTNQMDKTVYEIGEKDPYVLFPNETLDQAMSLLFRSEIGRIAVLDSPETRNLVGIISNSDILRGLEMQKLKDLEERRYADQKLAELELRLVQKTIEKYPELAEKVKVIKREDVNRIIEKDLLNFLREKCAVNTLKEKIEEEYQAVIQKKKKAPKKKGKAAK
;
A
#
# COMPACT_ATOMS: atom_id res chain seq x y z
N MET A 1 51.54 62.78 -108.32
CA MET A 1 52.43 63.55 -107.44
C MET A 1 51.55 64.43 -106.60
N THR A 2 51.94 64.63 -105.35
CA THR A 2 51.59 65.80 -104.53
C THR A 2 50.11 65.91 -104.19
N SER A 3 49.72 66.16 -102.96
CA SER A 3 50.43 66.49 -101.74
C SER A 3 49.31 66.71 -100.73
N GLU A 4 49.67 66.96 -99.48
CA GLU A 4 49.08 68.02 -98.67
C GLU A 4 47.81 68.74 -99.18
N LYS A 5 46.88 68.93 -98.23
CA LYS A 5 45.78 69.90 -98.19
C LYS A 5 44.43 69.39 -98.70
N THR A 6 43.68 68.74 -97.81
CA THR A 6 42.56 69.38 -97.06
C THR A 6 41.90 68.37 -96.14
N MET A 7 42.27 68.38 -94.85
CA MET A 7 41.49 67.93 -93.68
C MET A 7 42.23 68.42 -92.42
N LYS A 8 42.39 69.74 -92.35
CA LYS A 8 42.82 70.48 -91.16
C LYS A 8 41.88 71.67 -91.06
N GLU A 9 40.71 71.43 -90.50
CA GLU A 9 39.79 72.42 -89.93
C GLU A 9 38.61 71.62 -89.36
N GLU A 10 38.72 71.31 -88.08
CA GLU A 10 37.66 70.93 -87.12
C GLU A 10 38.27 70.61 -85.75
N THR A 11 39.61 70.63 -85.65
CA THR A 11 40.38 70.74 -84.41
C THR A 11 40.32 72.16 -83.82
N GLN A 12 39.14 72.67 -83.48
CA GLN A 12 39.01 73.86 -82.62
C GLN A 12 37.69 73.98 -81.84
N GLU A 13 36.78 72.99 -81.91
CA GLU A 13 35.57 72.95 -81.07
C GLU A 13 35.65 71.95 -79.88
N GLU A 14 36.70 71.13 -79.79
CA GLU A 14 36.84 70.12 -78.73
C GLU A 14 37.60 70.57 -77.46
N MET A 15 38.01 71.84 -77.35
CA MET A 15 38.84 72.32 -76.23
C MET A 15 38.15 73.24 -75.21
N GLU A 16 36.85 73.53 -75.35
CA GLU A 16 36.09 74.37 -74.39
C GLU A 16 34.93 73.66 -73.65
N THR A 17 34.68 72.38 -73.90
CA THR A 17 33.70 71.57 -73.12
C THR A 17 34.32 70.69 -72.03
N THR A 18 35.59 70.93 -71.68
CA THR A 18 36.37 70.05 -70.79
C THR A 18 36.94 70.80 -69.57
N VAL A 19 36.18 71.74 -68.97
CA VAL A 19 36.54 72.33 -67.66
C VAL A 19 35.35 72.43 -66.67
N THR A 20 34.14 71.98 -67.03
CA THR A 20 32.94 72.07 -66.16
C THR A 20 32.14 70.77 -66.04
N LYS A 21 32.81 69.61 -65.96
CA LYS A 21 32.15 68.32 -65.64
C LYS A 21 32.85 67.40 -64.63
N GLU A 22 33.95 67.82 -64.00
CA GLU A 22 34.65 66.98 -63.00
C GLU A 22 34.29 67.25 -61.53
N THR A 23 33.27 68.06 -61.24
CA THR A 23 32.94 68.44 -59.84
C THR A 23 31.56 67.98 -59.35
N VAL A 24 30.90 67.00 -60.00
CA VAL A 24 29.55 66.55 -59.56
C VAL A 24 29.38 65.02 -59.46
N GLN A 25 30.32 64.18 -59.90
CA GLN A 25 30.13 62.70 -59.95
C GLN A 25 30.86 61.86 -58.88
N LYS A 26 31.26 62.44 -57.74
CA LYS A 26 31.78 61.66 -56.59
C LYS A 26 30.81 61.41 -55.41
N PRO A 27 29.72 62.19 -55.19
CA PRO A 27 28.77 61.87 -54.12
C PRO A 27 27.70 60.83 -54.51
N ALA A 28 27.33 60.73 -55.79
CA ALA A 28 26.21 59.89 -56.24
C ALA A 28 26.56 58.38 -56.22
N ILE A 29 27.79 58.01 -56.59
CA ILE A 29 28.23 56.61 -56.65
C ILE A 29 28.37 56.01 -55.23
N LYS A 30 28.86 56.80 -54.25
CA LYS A 30 28.93 56.37 -52.84
C LYS A 30 27.57 56.30 -52.14
N ALA A 31 26.59 57.08 -52.59
CA ALA A 31 25.22 57.01 -52.07
C ALA A 31 24.45 55.80 -52.64
N GLU A 32 24.67 55.44 -53.91
CA GLU A 32 24.08 54.24 -54.52
C GLU A 32 24.70 52.93 -53.98
N GLU A 33 26.01 52.90 -53.71
CA GLU A 33 26.64 51.74 -53.05
C GLU A 33 26.13 51.56 -51.61
N LYS A 34 26.05 52.63 -50.80
CA LYS A 34 25.45 52.53 -49.45
C LYS A 34 23.95 52.22 -49.46
N ALA A 35 23.22 52.66 -50.49
CA ALA A 35 21.80 52.33 -50.65
C ALA A 35 21.59 50.89 -51.14
N ARG A 36 22.56 50.31 -51.88
CA ARG A 36 22.58 48.89 -52.25
C ARG A 36 22.98 48.01 -51.07
N GLU A 37 24.04 48.36 -50.35
CA GLU A 37 24.47 47.64 -49.13
C GLU A 37 23.40 47.68 -48.05
N SER A 38 22.74 48.83 -47.82
CA SER A 38 21.62 48.90 -46.86
C SER A 38 20.38 48.17 -47.36
N LYS A 39 20.07 48.13 -48.67
CA LYS A 39 18.95 47.32 -49.19
C LYS A 39 19.25 45.83 -49.20
N GLU A 40 20.51 45.43 -49.36
CA GLU A 40 20.94 44.04 -49.21
C GLU A 40 20.93 43.64 -47.73
N GLU A 41 21.46 44.44 -46.80
CA GLU A 41 21.34 44.20 -45.36
C GLU A 41 19.90 44.21 -44.86
N THR A 42 19.01 45.03 -45.42
CA THR A 42 17.58 45.04 -45.04
C THR A 42 16.84 43.82 -45.60
N LYS A 43 17.21 43.32 -46.79
CA LYS A 43 16.67 42.07 -47.34
C LYS A 43 17.24 40.83 -46.65
N GLU A 44 18.51 40.86 -46.26
CA GLU A 44 19.13 39.80 -45.45
C GLU A 44 18.53 39.78 -44.05
N ASN A 45 18.33 40.94 -43.41
CA ASN A 45 17.70 41.02 -42.09
C ASN A 45 16.20 40.68 -42.14
N GLN A 46 15.46 41.03 -43.19
CA GLN A 46 14.07 40.57 -43.38
C GLN A 46 14.00 39.07 -43.64
N GLY A 47 14.92 38.52 -44.44
CA GLY A 47 15.03 37.07 -44.64
C GLY A 47 15.43 36.34 -43.35
N ILE A 48 16.29 36.93 -42.52
CA ILE A 48 16.69 36.40 -41.21
C ILE A 48 15.55 36.53 -40.18
N GLU A 49 14.74 37.58 -40.22
CA GLU A 49 13.54 37.73 -39.38
C GLU A 49 12.43 36.77 -39.80
N GLU A 50 12.14 36.61 -41.09
CA GLU A 50 11.20 35.59 -41.59
C GLU A 50 11.70 34.17 -41.27
N ILE A 51 13.01 33.91 -41.41
CA ILE A 51 13.59 32.62 -41.01
C ILE A 51 13.55 32.45 -39.49
N LYS A 52 13.75 33.49 -38.68
CA LYS A 52 13.60 33.43 -37.22
C LYS A 52 12.14 33.21 -36.82
N GLU A 53 11.18 33.84 -37.47
CA GLU A 53 9.75 33.62 -37.25
C GLU A 53 9.33 32.22 -37.70
N ILE A 54 9.86 31.71 -38.82
CA ILE A 54 9.62 30.33 -39.29
C ILE A 54 10.29 29.33 -38.35
N ILE A 55 11.49 29.61 -37.82
CA ILE A 55 12.19 28.78 -36.84
C ILE A 55 11.48 28.83 -35.49
N GLU A 56 10.95 29.98 -35.08
CA GLU A 56 10.22 30.17 -33.82
C GLU A 56 8.81 29.57 -33.91
N LEU A 57 8.15 29.64 -35.07
CA LEU A 57 6.93 28.91 -35.39
C LEU A 57 7.19 27.42 -35.52
N GLU A 58 8.31 26.98 -36.09
CA GLU A 58 8.71 25.57 -36.09
C GLU A 58 9.10 25.09 -34.70
N GLU A 59 9.73 25.91 -33.87
CA GLU A 59 10.09 25.57 -32.49
C GLU A 59 8.86 25.59 -31.59
N ASN A 60 7.92 26.51 -31.79
CA ASN A 60 6.65 26.53 -31.08
C ASN A 60 5.74 25.41 -31.57
N ARG A 61 5.76 25.07 -32.85
CA ARG A 61 5.09 23.89 -33.41
C ARG A 61 5.78 22.61 -32.93
N LYS A 62 7.11 22.55 -32.85
CA LYS A 62 7.86 21.44 -32.26
C LYS A 62 7.60 21.35 -30.76
N ARG A 63 7.55 22.43 -29.98
CA ARG A 63 7.19 22.47 -28.54
C ARG A 63 5.73 22.13 -28.31
N PHE A 64 4.82 22.55 -29.19
CA PHE A 64 3.41 22.17 -29.19
C PHE A 64 3.24 20.69 -29.52
N TRP A 65 3.96 20.18 -30.53
CA TRP A 65 4.04 18.75 -30.84
C TRP A 65 4.82 17.96 -29.78
N TYR A 66 5.79 18.53 -29.06
CA TYR A 66 6.52 17.90 -27.95
C TYR A 66 5.63 17.82 -26.70
N ARG A 67 4.82 18.86 -26.45
CA ARG A 67 3.77 18.89 -25.43
C ARG A 67 2.61 17.93 -25.78
N MET A 68 2.29 17.75 -27.06
CA MET A 68 1.34 16.73 -27.54
C MET A 68 1.95 15.32 -27.73
N GLN A 69 3.28 15.17 -27.76
CA GLN A 69 3.98 13.88 -27.88
C GLN A 69 3.98 13.06 -26.59
N GLY A 70 3.22 13.49 -25.58
CA GLY A 70 2.73 12.64 -24.48
C GLY A 70 1.56 11.73 -24.85
N GLY A 71 1.12 11.70 -26.11
CA GLY A 71 -0.03 10.89 -26.55
C GLY A 71 0.20 10.13 -27.86
N ILE A 72 -0.03 8.81 -27.81
CA ILE A 72 -0.25 7.83 -28.90
C ILE A 72 0.86 7.72 -29.98
N LYS A 73 1.28 8.80 -30.65
CA LYS A 73 2.34 8.77 -31.67
C LYS A 73 3.73 8.49 -31.10
N GLY A 74 4.05 8.98 -29.90
CA GLY A 74 5.29 8.64 -29.19
C GLY A 74 5.34 7.15 -28.80
N THR A 75 4.19 6.58 -28.43
CA THR A 75 4.03 5.15 -28.16
C THR A 75 4.19 4.32 -29.44
N LEU A 76 3.58 4.76 -30.54
CA LEU A 76 3.71 4.11 -31.85
C LEU A 76 5.15 4.20 -32.41
N TYR A 77 5.85 5.31 -32.20
CA TYR A 77 7.26 5.44 -32.57
C TYR A 77 8.16 4.58 -31.68
N GLY A 78 7.86 4.47 -30.38
CA GLY A 78 8.55 3.54 -29.48
C GLY A 78 8.34 2.07 -29.83
N ILE A 79 7.13 1.70 -30.28
CA ILE A 79 6.82 0.37 -30.81
C ILE A 79 7.56 0.13 -32.12
N TRP A 80 7.57 1.11 -33.03
CA TRP A 80 8.27 1.02 -34.32
C TRP A 80 9.80 0.95 -34.16
N GLU A 81 10.38 1.73 -33.24
CA GLU A 81 11.81 1.69 -32.92
C GLU A 81 12.21 0.37 -32.22
N PHE A 82 11.33 -0.21 -31.40
CA PHE A 82 11.52 -1.52 -30.78
C PHE A 82 11.69 -2.64 -31.81
N PHE A 83 10.88 -2.65 -32.87
CA PHE A 83 11.03 -3.62 -33.96
C PHE A 83 12.28 -3.39 -34.82
N ARG A 84 12.79 -2.14 -34.91
CA ARG A 84 13.94 -1.80 -35.76
C ARG A 84 15.30 -1.95 -35.05
N HIS A 85 15.37 -1.68 -33.75
CA HIS A 85 16.60 -1.75 -32.96
C HIS A 85 16.38 -2.39 -31.57
N PRO A 86 16.00 -3.68 -31.49
CA PRO A 86 15.57 -4.31 -30.25
C PRO A 86 16.62 -4.19 -29.14
N LYS A 87 17.92 -4.33 -29.45
CA LYS A 87 19.01 -4.26 -28.46
C LYS A 87 19.24 -2.87 -27.86
N LYS A 88 19.02 -1.77 -28.62
CA LYS A 88 19.20 -0.39 -28.12
C LYS A 88 17.98 0.08 -27.32
N THR A 89 16.79 -0.26 -27.78
CA THR A 89 15.53 0.05 -27.11
C THR A 89 15.42 -0.72 -25.78
N LEU A 90 15.84 -1.99 -25.72
CA LEU A 90 15.91 -2.77 -24.47
C LEU A 90 16.82 -2.12 -23.42
N LYS A 91 17.95 -1.54 -23.86
CA LYS A 91 18.92 -0.87 -22.99
C LYS A 91 18.39 0.46 -22.43
N ARG A 92 17.62 1.22 -23.22
CA ARG A 92 16.87 2.41 -22.76
C ARG A 92 15.72 2.02 -21.83
N PHE A 93 15.00 0.94 -22.13
CA PHE A 93 13.90 0.43 -21.32
C PHE A 93 14.36 0.03 -19.91
N TYR A 94 15.51 -0.65 -19.81
CA TYR A 94 16.15 -0.99 -18.53
C TYR A 94 16.58 0.22 -17.69
N LYS A 95 16.71 1.40 -18.30
CA LYS A 95 17.14 2.62 -17.61
C LYS A 95 15.97 3.36 -16.96
N ASN A 96 14.73 3.13 -17.42
CA ASN A 96 13.54 3.80 -16.90
C ASN A 96 12.77 2.90 -15.92
N LYS A 97 13.05 3.07 -14.62
CA LYS A 97 12.49 2.23 -13.55
C LYS A 97 10.96 2.23 -13.51
N GLY A 98 10.30 3.31 -13.95
CA GLY A 98 8.83 3.37 -14.03
C GLY A 98 8.26 2.36 -15.03
N LEU A 99 8.82 2.28 -16.24
CA LEU A 99 8.38 1.33 -17.28
C LEU A 99 8.58 -0.14 -16.86
N ILE A 100 9.68 -0.43 -16.15
CA ILE A 100 9.94 -1.76 -15.60
C ILE A 100 8.83 -2.15 -14.62
N VAL A 101 8.36 -1.23 -13.78
CA VAL A 101 7.29 -1.53 -12.81
C VAL A 101 5.98 -1.91 -13.51
N TYR A 102 5.62 -1.25 -14.61
CA TYR A 102 4.44 -1.63 -15.41
C TYR A 102 4.58 -3.04 -16.01
N LEU A 103 5.74 -3.35 -16.59
CA LEU A 103 6.00 -4.68 -17.15
C LEU A 103 5.96 -5.77 -16.06
N VAL A 104 6.57 -5.49 -14.91
CA VAL A 104 6.55 -6.40 -13.76
C VAL A 104 5.15 -6.53 -13.16
N ALA A 105 4.34 -5.47 -13.17
CA ALA A 105 2.94 -5.55 -12.73
C ALA A 105 2.09 -6.45 -13.63
N ILE A 106 2.29 -6.41 -14.95
CA ILE A 106 1.64 -7.33 -15.90
C ILE A 106 2.07 -8.77 -15.61
N LEU A 107 3.37 -9.02 -15.46
CA LEU A 107 3.90 -10.34 -15.11
C LEU A 107 3.38 -10.83 -13.74
N ALA A 108 3.29 -9.95 -12.75
CA ALA A 108 2.70 -10.23 -11.45
C ALA A 108 1.23 -10.62 -11.58
N GLY A 109 0.49 -9.99 -12.51
CA GLY A 109 -0.89 -10.35 -12.85
C GLY A 109 -1.00 -11.79 -13.35
N VAL A 110 -0.16 -12.15 -14.32
CA VAL A 110 -0.09 -13.51 -14.88
C VAL A 110 0.26 -14.54 -13.81
N VAL A 111 1.34 -14.31 -13.06
CA VAL A 111 1.83 -15.24 -12.04
C VAL A 111 0.83 -15.37 -10.90
N GLY A 112 0.19 -14.27 -10.48
CA GLY A 112 -0.84 -14.25 -9.45
C GLY A 112 -2.06 -15.09 -9.84
N ALA A 113 -2.54 -14.96 -11.07
CA ALA A 113 -3.66 -15.76 -11.58
C ALA A 113 -3.32 -17.27 -11.63
N ILE A 114 -2.14 -17.62 -12.16
CA ILE A 114 -1.66 -19.02 -12.19
C ILE A 114 -1.54 -19.59 -10.78
N ALA A 115 -0.98 -18.83 -9.84
CA ALA A 115 -0.85 -19.26 -8.45
C ALA A 115 -2.21 -19.46 -7.77
N ALA A 116 -3.19 -18.57 -8.02
CA ALA A 116 -4.55 -18.69 -7.52
C ALA A 116 -5.24 -19.96 -8.05
N TRP A 117 -5.03 -20.28 -9.33
CA TRP A 117 -5.52 -21.52 -9.95
C TRP A 117 -4.91 -22.77 -9.31
N PHE A 118 -3.59 -22.85 -9.21
CA PHE A 118 -2.90 -23.99 -8.58
C PHE A 118 -3.36 -24.20 -7.13
N PHE A 119 -3.47 -23.12 -6.37
CA PHE A 119 -3.88 -23.21 -4.97
C PHE A 119 -5.34 -23.61 -4.80
N SER A 120 -6.24 -23.10 -5.64
CA SER A 120 -7.66 -23.48 -5.62
C SER A 120 -7.85 -24.95 -5.94
N ASN A 121 -7.15 -25.44 -6.98
CA ASN A 121 -7.14 -26.85 -7.35
C ASN A 121 -6.55 -27.73 -6.25
N TYR A 122 -5.48 -27.27 -5.61
CA TYR A 122 -4.88 -27.99 -4.50
C TYR A 122 -5.83 -28.14 -3.30
N ILE A 123 -6.60 -27.09 -2.95
CA ILE A 123 -7.65 -27.19 -1.92
C ILE A 123 -8.70 -28.24 -2.31
N SER A 124 -9.16 -28.24 -3.56
CA SER A 124 -10.14 -29.22 -4.05
C SER A 124 -9.61 -30.66 -3.96
N ILE A 125 -8.35 -30.91 -4.32
CA ILE A 125 -7.70 -32.21 -4.17
C ILE A 125 -7.67 -32.64 -2.71
N MET A 126 -7.27 -31.74 -1.80
CA MET A 126 -7.24 -32.05 -0.36
C MET A 126 -8.63 -32.37 0.17
N ARG A 127 -9.68 -31.65 -0.28
CA ARG A 127 -11.08 -31.95 0.10
C ARG A 127 -11.54 -33.32 -0.40
N ILE A 128 -11.22 -33.69 -1.64
CA ILE A 128 -11.54 -35.02 -2.19
C ILE A 128 -10.83 -36.11 -1.39
N LEU A 129 -9.55 -35.90 -1.04
CA LEU A 129 -8.79 -36.85 -0.24
C LEU A 129 -9.41 -37.05 1.15
N PHE A 130 -9.70 -35.97 1.87
CA PHE A 130 -10.22 -36.06 3.24
C PHE A 130 -11.71 -36.44 3.31
N TYR A 131 -12.56 -35.80 2.51
CA TYR A 131 -14.01 -36.01 2.60
C TYR A 131 -14.56 -36.99 1.56
N GLY A 132 -14.02 -36.98 0.35
CA GLY A 132 -14.42 -37.92 -0.69
C GLY A 132 -13.98 -39.36 -0.38
N LEU A 133 -12.70 -39.56 -0.02
CA LEU A 133 -12.15 -40.89 0.20
C LEU A 133 -12.26 -41.37 1.64
N MET A 134 -11.92 -40.55 2.65
CA MET A 134 -11.96 -41.01 4.05
C MET A 134 -13.38 -40.90 4.65
N PHE A 135 -14.01 -39.73 4.55
CA PHE A 135 -15.29 -39.49 5.19
C PHE A 135 -16.46 -40.26 4.56
N ASN A 136 -16.54 -40.29 3.23
CA ASN A 136 -17.65 -40.96 2.54
C ASN A 136 -17.68 -42.48 2.81
N ASN A 137 -16.50 -43.11 2.84
CA ASN A 137 -16.32 -44.54 3.09
C ASN A 137 -16.46 -44.94 4.57
N ALA A 138 -16.55 -43.97 5.49
CA ALA A 138 -16.71 -44.26 6.91
C ALA A 138 -18.19 -44.57 7.25
N GLY A 139 -18.40 -45.57 8.10
CA GLY A 139 -19.71 -45.80 8.74
C GLY A 139 -20.09 -44.66 9.68
N SER A 140 -21.33 -44.64 10.18
CA SER A 140 -21.89 -43.52 10.96
C SER A 140 -21.03 -43.08 12.15
N ILE A 141 -20.50 -44.03 12.94
CA ILE A 141 -19.60 -43.76 14.07
C ILE A 141 -18.25 -43.20 13.57
N GLY A 142 -17.73 -43.77 12.48
CA GLY A 142 -16.49 -43.31 11.85
C GLY A 142 -16.61 -41.87 11.35
N ARG A 143 -17.75 -41.49 10.77
CA ARG A 143 -18.03 -40.11 10.34
C ARG A 143 -18.00 -39.13 11.52
N ILE A 144 -18.60 -39.48 12.65
CA ILE A 144 -18.56 -38.64 13.87
C ILE A 144 -17.11 -38.46 14.34
N ALA A 145 -16.32 -39.54 14.37
CA ALA A 145 -14.90 -39.43 14.72
C ALA A 145 -14.13 -38.56 13.73
N LEU A 146 -14.37 -38.72 12.42
CA LEU A 146 -13.69 -37.95 11.37
C LEU A 146 -14.03 -36.46 11.39
N ILE A 147 -15.21 -36.06 11.87
CA ILE A 147 -15.53 -34.64 12.10
C ILE A 147 -14.50 -34.00 13.06
N ILE A 148 -14.09 -34.72 14.11
CA ILE A 148 -13.09 -34.22 15.06
C ILE A 148 -11.67 -34.42 14.52
N LEU A 149 -11.40 -35.60 13.97
CA LEU A 149 -10.05 -36.02 13.62
C LEU A 149 -9.50 -35.30 12.40
N LEU A 150 -10.30 -35.01 11.37
CA LEU A 150 -9.79 -34.41 10.13
C LEU A 150 -9.15 -33.01 10.34
N PRO A 151 -9.81 -32.04 11.01
CA PRO A 151 -9.17 -30.75 11.29
C PRO A 151 -7.95 -30.89 12.20
N THR A 152 -8.00 -31.84 13.15
CA THR A 152 -6.90 -32.13 14.08
C THR A 152 -5.68 -32.71 13.37
N ILE A 153 -5.88 -33.66 12.45
CA ILE A 153 -4.83 -34.28 11.64
C ILE A 153 -4.20 -33.23 10.71
N ALA A 154 -5.03 -32.41 10.04
CA ALA A 154 -4.54 -31.33 9.19
C ALA A 154 -3.65 -30.35 9.98
N ALA A 155 -4.08 -29.96 11.20
CA ALA A 155 -3.28 -29.13 12.09
C ALA A 155 -1.99 -29.85 12.55
N ALA A 156 -2.07 -31.13 12.93
CA ALA A 156 -0.92 -31.90 13.41
C ALA A 156 0.16 -32.09 12.33
N VAL A 157 -0.23 -32.27 11.08
CA VAL A 157 0.70 -32.36 9.94
C VAL A 157 1.36 -31.01 9.65
N THR A 158 0.61 -29.91 9.74
CA THR A 158 1.09 -28.58 9.35
C THR A 158 1.84 -27.85 10.47
N ALA A 159 1.50 -28.09 11.74
CA ALA A 159 2.03 -27.38 12.89
C ALA A 159 3.55 -27.46 13.06
N PRO A 160 4.22 -28.63 12.92
CA PRO A 160 5.67 -28.71 13.00
C PRO A 160 6.35 -27.86 11.92
N ILE A 161 5.77 -27.85 10.70
CA ILE A 161 6.33 -27.12 9.57
C ILE A 161 6.19 -25.61 9.75
N LEU A 162 5.00 -25.16 10.17
CA LEU A 162 4.71 -23.76 10.49
C LEU A 162 5.63 -23.22 11.58
N ASN A 163 5.99 -24.04 12.57
CA ASN A 163 6.83 -23.61 13.68
C ASN A 163 8.32 -23.65 13.37
N LYS A 164 8.79 -24.66 12.63
CA LYS A 164 10.24 -24.88 12.40
C LYS A 164 10.77 -24.25 11.12
N TRP A 165 10.03 -24.32 10.00
CA TRP A 165 10.53 -23.93 8.68
C TRP A 165 9.86 -22.67 8.10
N ALA A 166 8.58 -22.43 8.42
CA ALA A 166 7.78 -21.36 7.83
C ALA A 166 6.97 -20.54 8.86
N PRO A 167 7.61 -19.84 9.81
CA PRO A 167 6.89 -18.99 10.77
C PRO A 167 6.10 -17.86 10.09
N GLU A 168 6.58 -17.35 8.94
CA GLU A 168 5.89 -16.34 8.12
C GLU A 168 4.60 -16.87 7.47
N ALA A 169 4.41 -18.19 7.39
CA ALA A 169 3.20 -18.78 6.83
C ALA A 169 2.06 -18.90 7.86
N LYS A 170 2.28 -18.57 9.14
CA LYS A 170 1.25 -18.69 10.19
C LYS A 170 0.14 -17.65 10.07
N GLY A 171 -1.10 -18.08 10.28
CA GLY A 171 -2.28 -17.22 10.33
C GLY A 171 -2.70 -16.65 8.97
N HIS A 172 -3.31 -15.46 9.02
CA HIS A 172 -4.05 -14.81 7.93
C HIS A 172 -3.30 -14.67 6.60
N GLY A 173 -2.05 -14.22 6.61
CA GLY A 173 -1.26 -13.88 5.41
C GLY A 173 -1.25 -12.38 5.08
N ILE A 174 -2.37 -11.66 5.21
CA ILE A 174 -2.43 -10.21 4.94
C ILE A 174 -1.53 -9.39 5.88
N PRO A 175 -1.56 -9.59 7.21
CA PRO A 175 -0.67 -8.87 8.12
C PRO A 175 0.82 -9.12 7.80
N GLU A 176 1.17 -10.34 7.38
CA GLU A 176 2.54 -10.66 6.99
C GLU A 176 2.99 -9.92 5.72
N VAL A 177 2.09 -9.69 4.77
CA VAL A 177 2.37 -8.84 3.60
C VAL A 177 2.45 -7.36 4.00
N MET A 178 1.54 -6.87 4.86
CA MET A 178 1.60 -5.51 5.41
C MET A 178 2.93 -5.26 6.12
N GLU A 179 3.34 -6.17 7.01
CA GLU A 179 4.63 -6.13 7.70
C GLU A 179 5.79 -6.05 6.71
N SER A 180 5.73 -6.82 5.60
CA SER A 180 6.79 -6.79 4.58
C SER A 180 6.88 -5.44 3.88
N ILE A 181 5.74 -4.81 3.58
CA ILE A 181 5.67 -3.50 2.90
C ILE A 181 6.14 -2.38 3.83
N LEU A 182 5.69 -2.42 5.09
CA LEU A 182 5.95 -1.38 6.08
C LEU A 182 7.37 -1.45 6.67
N TYR A 183 7.86 -2.65 6.97
CA TYR A 183 9.10 -2.84 7.73
C TYR A 183 10.22 -3.59 6.99
N LYS A 184 9.93 -4.28 5.88
CA LYS A 184 10.94 -5.11 5.18
C LYS A 184 11.18 -4.71 3.73
N ASP A 185 10.81 -3.49 3.33
CA ASP A 185 10.99 -2.99 1.95
C ASP A 185 10.40 -3.92 0.88
N GLY A 186 9.25 -4.55 1.16
CA GLY A 186 8.62 -5.51 0.26
C GLY A 186 9.38 -6.83 0.12
N TYR A 187 10.32 -7.13 1.00
CA TYR A 187 11.01 -8.43 1.03
C TYR A 187 10.11 -9.51 1.61
N ILE A 188 9.85 -10.54 0.80
CA ILE A 188 9.26 -11.80 1.23
C ILE A 188 10.20 -12.94 0.82
N LYS A 189 10.44 -13.87 1.75
CA LYS A 189 11.32 -15.02 1.54
C LYS A 189 10.76 -15.90 0.42
N THR A 190 11.62 -16.32 -0.52
CA THR A 190 11.21 -17.07 -1.73
C THR A 190 10.52 -18.41 -1.42
N THR A 191 10.79 -19.01 -0.26
CA THR A 191 10.16 -20.27 0.16
C THR A 191 8.77 -20.08 0.77
N THR A 192 8.44 -18.87 1.21
CA THR A 192 7.18 -18.58 1.91
C THR A 192 5.95 -18.82 1.02
N PRO A 193 5.89 -18.40 -0.26
CA PRO A 193 4.74 -18.69 -1.14
C PRO A 193 4.44 -20.19 -1.28
N TYR A 194 5.46 -21.00 -1.55
CA TYR A 194 5.30 -22.44 -1.72
C TYR A 194 4.79 -23.11 -0.44
N LEU A 195 5.41 -22.78 0.70
CA LEU A 195 5.01 -23.34 1.99
C LEU A 195 3.61 -22.85 2.40
N LYS A 196 3.26 -21.59 2.12
CA LYS A 196 1.93 -21.05 2.39
C LYS A 196 0.86 -21.78 1.59
N MET A 197 1.10 -22.05 0.31
CA MET A 197 0.20 -22.81 -0.56
C MET A 197 -0.05 -24.21 -0.01
N SER A 198 1.00 -24.97 0.30
CA SER A 198 0.87 -26.33 0.82
C SER A 198 0.18 -26.38 2.19
N LEU A 199 0.63 -25.55 3.14
CA LEU A 199 0.13 -25.59 4.52
C LEU A 199 -1.32 -25.11 4.60
N SER A 200 -1.68 -24.04 3.88
CA SER A 200 -3.06 -23.53 3.89
C SER A 200 -4.01 -24.47 3.15
N GLY A 201 -3.55 -25.14 2.08
CA GLY A 201 -4.38 -26.09 1.35
C GLY A 201 -4.76 -27.31 2.19
N ILE A 202 -3.81 -27.85 2.95
CA ILE A 202 -4.06 -28.94 3.91
C ILE A 202 -5.01 -28.46 5.01
N CYS A 203 -4.77 -27.28 5.59
CA CYS A 203 -5.62 -26.76 6.67
C CYS A 203 -7.07 -26.56 6.22
N ILE A 204 -7.28 -25.85 5.10
CA ILE A 204 -8.61 -25.55 4.55
C ILE A 204 -9.29 -26.82 4.05
N GLY A 205 -8.55 -27.69 3.34
CA GLY A 205 -9.06 -28.93 2.79
C GLY A 205 -9.40 -29.98 3.86
N GLY A 206 -8.70 -29.96 5.00
CA GLY A 206 -8.93 -30.85 6.14
C GLY A 206 -10.02 -30.38 7.12
N GLY A 207 -10.65 -29.23 6.86
CA GLY A 207 -11.84 -28.79 7.60
C GLY A 207 -11.64 -27.69 8.63
N LEU A 208 -10.43 -27.14 8.79
CA LEU A 208 -10.26 -25.92 9.62
C LEU A 208 -11.09 -24.77 9.02
N SER A 209 -11.72 -23.96 9.88
CA SER A 209 -12.64 -22.89 9.46
C SER A 209 -11.85 -21.65 8.98
N LEU A 210 -11.36 -21.74 7.75
CA LEU A 210 -10.36 -20.84 7.17
C LEU A 210 -10.70 -20.47 5.73
N GLY A 211 -10.43 -19.22 5.37
CA GLY A 211 -10.52 -18.72 4.00
C GLY A 211 -9.22 -18.90 3.21
N ARG A 212 -9.33 -18.95 1.88
CA ARG A 212 -8.17 -19.08 0.97
C ARG A 212 -7.52 -17.74 0.61
N GLU A 213 -8.17 -16.62 0.90
CA GLU A 213 -7.85 -15.32 0.30
C GLU A 213 -6.61 -14.64 0.87
N GLY A 214 -6.45 -14.69 2.19
CA GLY A 214 -5.22 -14.21 2.83
C GLY A 214 -3.98 -15.03 2.41
N PRO A 215 -4.05 -16.37 2.33
CA PRO A 215 -3.01 -17.18 1.70
C PRO A 215 -2.72 -16.81 0.24
N ILE A 216 -3.73 -16.69 -0.63
CA ILE A 216 -3.54 -16.34 -2.05
C ILE A 216 -2.86 -14.98 -2.20
N ALA A 217 -3.31 -14.01 -1.42
CA ALA A 217 -2.71 -12.69 -1.34
C ALA A 217 -1.21 -12.75 -0.98
N GLN A 218 -0.85 -13.54 0.04
CA GLN A 218 0.54 -13.71 0.45
C GLN A 218 1.38 -14.49 -0.59
N ILE A 219 0.78 -15.50 -1.23
CA ILE A 219 1.42 -16.29 -2.28
C ILE A 219 1.75 -15.38 -3.48
N GLY A 220 0.76 -14.63 -3.97
CA GLY A 220 0.93 -13.70 -5.09
C GLY A 220 1.93 -12.59 -4.79
N GLY A 221 1.84 -11.98 -3.60
CA GLY A 221 2.79 -10.96 -3.15
C GLY A 221 4.21 -11.49 -3.01
N GLY A 222 4.39 -12.73 -2.52
CA GLY A 222 5.72 -13.31 -2.35
C GLY A 222 6.37 -13.77 -3.66
N PHE A 223 5.61 -14.31 -4.61
CA PHE A 223 6.13 -14.57 -5.96
C PHE A 223 6.53 -13.28 -6.67
N SER A 224 5.74 -12.22 -6.50
CA SER A 224 6.03 -10.91 -7.09
C SER A 224 7.21 -10.22 -6.42
N SER A 225 7.38 -10.39 -5.09
CA SER A 225 8.59 -9.97 -4.37
C SER A 225 9.84 -10.65 -4.94
N PHE A 226 9.79 -11.96 -5.17
CA PHE A 226 10.89 -12.69 -5.80
C PHE A 226 11.22 -12.17 -7.20
N LEU A 227 10.19 -12.00 -8.05
CA LEU A 227 10.35 -11.48 -9.41
C LEU A 227 10.94 -10.05 -9.42
N GLY A 228 10.39 -9.16 -8.59
CA GLY A 228 10.86 -7.77 -8.49
C GLY A 228 12.31 -7.67 -8.00
N ARG A 229 12.72 -8.51 -7.05
CA ARG A 229 14.12 -8.57 -6.58
C ARG A 229 15.06 -9.09 -7.66
N HIS A 230 14.65 -10.12 -8.40
CA HIS A 230 15.45 -10.68 -9.49
C HIS A 230 15.69 -9.65 -10.61
N LEU A 231 14.72 -8.75 -10.84
CA LEU A 231 14.82 -7.65 -11.79
C LEU A 231 15.47 -6.37 -11.21
N GLY A 232 16.02 -6.44 -10.00
CA GLY A 232 16.79 -5.35 -9.39
C GLY A 232 15.96 -4.17 -8.85
N LEU A 233 14.65 -4.34 -8.64
CA LEU A 233 13.81 -3.31 -8.04
C LEU A 233 14.13 -3.12 -6.54
N LYS A 234 14.08 -1.86 -6.08
CA LYS A 234 14.40 -1.47 -4.69
C LYS A 234 13.40 -0.42 -4.17
N GLY A 235 13.25 -0.34 -2.84
CA GLY A 235 12.45 0.68 -2.15
C GLY A 235 10.97 0.68 -2.57
N ARG A 236 10.44 1.85 -2.96
CA ARG A 236 9.02 2.00 -3.35
C ARG A 236 8.57 1.04 -4.45
N TYR A 237 9.44 0.72 -5.40
CA TYR A 237 9.08 -0.06 -6.59
C TYR A 237 8.82 -1.54 -6.29
N ILE A 238 9.62 -2.14 -5.41
CA ILE A 238 9.38 -3.53 -4.97
C ILE A 238 8.10 -3.60 -4.12
N ARG A 239 7.85 -2.62 -3.25
CA ARG A 239 6.61 -2.54 -2.47
C ARG A 239 5.38 -2.51 -3.39
N THR A 240 5.40 -1.67 -4.43
CA THR A 240 4.33 -1.63 -5.45
C THR A 240 4.13 -2.99 -6.12
N VAL A 241 5.21 -3.65 -6.55
CA VAL A 241 5.13 -4.96 -7.21
C VAL A 241 4.59 -6.06 -6.29
N VAL A 242 4.96 -6.04 -5.00
CA VAL A 242 4.38 -6.97 -4.01
C VAL A 242 2.88 -6.76 -3.89
N VAL A 243 2.41 -5.50 -3.86
CA VAL A 243 0.98 -5.19 -3.86
C VAL A 243 0.31 -5.66 -5.15
N CYS A 244 0.92 -5.44 -6.32
CA CYS A 244 0.41 -5.96 -7.60
C CYS A 244 0.19 -7.48 -7.54
N GLY A 245 1.16 -8.24 -7.05
CA GLY A 245 1.05 -9.69 -6.91
C GLY A 245 -0.05 -10.16 -5.97
N LEU A 246 -0.19 -9.47 -4.84
CA LEU A 246 -1.25 -9.74 -3.87
C LEU A 246 -2.63 -9.50 -4.50
N VAL A 247 -2.79 -8.32 -5.11
CA VAL A 247 -4.03 -7.89 -5.77
C VAL A 247 -4.39 -8.83 -6.91
N ALA A 248 -3.42 -9.25 -7.72
CA ALA A 248 -3.60 -10.21 -8.78
C ALA A 248 -4.21 -11.52 -8.28
N GLY A 249 -3.70 -12.06 -7.18
CA GLY A 249 -4.23 -13.28 -6.58
C GLY A 249 -5.69 -13.12 -6.10
N ILE A 250 -6.00 -12.02 -5.41
CA ILE A 250 -7.36 -11.73 -4.95
C ILE A 250 -8.31 -11.56 -6.13
N ALA A 251 -7.96 -10.71 -7.10
CA ALA A 251 -8.78 -10.41 -8.27
C ALA A 251 -9.09 -11.65 -9.11
N ALA A 252 -8.09 -12.49 -9.37
CA ALA A 252 -8.28 -13.75 -10.10
C ALA A 252 -9.22 -14.71 -9.35
N THR A 253 -9.18 -14.72 -8.02
CA THR A 253 -9.99 -15.62 -7.19
C THR A 253 -11.45 -15.22 -7.14
N PHE A 254 -11.70 -13.92 -7.14
CA PHE A 254 -13.03 -13.33 -6.98
C PHE A 254 -13.66 -12.85 -8.28
N ASN A 255 -12.95 -12.94 -9.39
CA ASN A 255 -13.38 -12.37 -10.66
C ASN A 255 -13.75 -10.86 -10.52
N ALA A 256 -13.05 -10.15 -9.63
CA ALA A 256 -13.36 -8.80 -9.17
C ALA A 256 -12.14 -7.89 -9.33
N PRO A 257 -11.88 -7.35 -10.54
CA PRO A 257 -10.69 -6.56 -10.82
C PRO A 257 -10.65 -5.24 -10.05
N ILE A 258 -11.78 -4.53 -9.93
CA ILE A 258 -11.83 -3.24 -9.25
C ILE A 258 -11.78 -3.46 -7.73
N GLY A 259 -12.60 -4.37 -7.21
CA GLY A 259 -12.62 -4.76 -5.80
C GLY A 259 -11.26 -5.29 -5.33
N GLY A 260 -10.60 -6.13 -6.15
CA GLY A 260 -9.25 -6.61 -5.87
C GLY A 260 -8.20 -5.50 -5.85
N ALA A 261 -8.26 -4.54 -6.78
CA ALA A 261 -7.35 -3.39 -6.79
C ALA A 261 -7.55 -2.50 -5.57
N LEU A 262 -8.81 -2.18 -5.24
CA LEU A 262 -9.17 -1.41 -4.05
C LEU A 262 -8.73 -2.13 -2.77
N PHE A 263 -8.81 -3.46 -2.71
CA PHE A 263 -8.29 -4.22 -1.57
C PHE A 263 -6.82 -3.90 -1.30
N GLY A 264 -5.98 -3.90 -2.34
CA GLY A 264 -4.56 -3.57 -2.18
C GLY A 264 -4.32 -2.11 -1.83
N LEU A 265 -5.13 -1.20 -2.38
CA LEU A 265 -4.98 0.24 -2.16
C LEU A 265 -5.47 0.65 -0.76
N GLU A 266 -6.66 0.22 -0.36
CA GLU A 266 -7.32 0.61 0.88
C GLU A 266 -6.70 -0.09 2.10
N ILE A 267 -6.29 -1.35 1.96
CA ILE A 267 -5.78 -2.15 3.10
C ILE A 267 -4.25 -2.08 3.23
N LEU A 268 -3.48 -1.98 2.12
CA LEU A 268 -2.01 -2.05 2.18
C LEU A 268 -1.31 -0.72 1.92
N ILE A 269 -1.80 0.08 0.96
CA ILE A 269 -1.15 1.33 0.56
C ILE A 269 -1.80 2.51 1.29
N ILE A 270 -1.23 2.85 2.44
CA ILE A 270 -1.73 3.93 3.30
C ILE A 270 -1.54 5.33 2.65
N SER A 271 -0.62 5.46 1.68
CA SER A 271 -0.38 6.70 0.93
C SER A 271 -0.59 6.51 -0.58
N LEU A 272 -1.75 6.91 -1.09
CA LEU A 272 -2.11 6.84 -2.51
C LEU A 272 -1.22 7.79 -3.34
N SER A 273 -0.26 7.23 -4.08
CA SER A 273 0.46 7.96 -5.14
C SER A 273 -0.02 7.49 -6.51
N ALA A 274 -0.24 8.44 -7.45
CA ALA A 274 -0.79 8.14 -8.78
C ALA A 274 0.05 7.12 -9.57
N ASP A 275 1.35 7.03 -9.31
CA ASP A 275 2.27 6.08 -9.94
C ASP A 275 2.13 4.63 -9.42
N GLN A 276 1.49 4.43 -8.26
CA GLN A 276 1.21 3.10 -7.71
C GLN A 276 -0.18 2.60 -8.10
N LEU A 277 -1.12 3.52 -8.34
CA LEU A 277 -2.49 3.23 -8.70
C LEU A 277 -2.58 2.42 -10.00
N ILE A 278 -1.96 2.94 -11.07
CA ILE A 278 -2.08 2.35 -12.41
C ILE A 278 -1.48 0.94 -12.49
N PRO A 279 -0.25 0.66 -12.00
CA PRO A 279 0.30 -0.69 -12.01
C PRO A 279 -0.57 -1.71 -11.25
N VAL A 280 -1.13 -1.32 -10.11
CA VAL A 280 -1.98 -2.20 -9.30
C VAL A 280 -3.26 -2.56 -10.04
N ILE A 281 -3.95 -1.56 -10.61
CA ILE A 281 -5.16 -1.78 -11.43
C ILE A 281 -4.83 -2.67 -12.64
N LEU A 282 -3.75 -2.37 -13.37
CA LEU A 282 -3.33 -3.18 -14.53
C LEU A 282 -3.07 -4.64 -14.14
N SER A 283 -2.36 -4.86 -13.03
CA SER A 283 -2.08 -6.22 -12.54
C SER A 283 -3.38 -6.97 -12.20
N SER A 284 -4.30 -6.30 -11.52
CA SER A 284 -5.64 -6.83 -11.18
C SER A 284 -6.46 -7.21 -12.41
N MET A 285 -6.49 -6.33 -13.42
CA MET A 285 -7.20 -6.56 -14.68
C MET A 285 -6.61 -7.75 -15.44
N ILE A 286 -5.29 -7.80 -15.60
CA ILE A 286 -4.61 -8.91 -16.28
C ILE A 286 -4.86 -10.23 -15.54
N ALA A 287 -4.77 -10.22 -14.21
CA ALA A 287 -5.03 -11.40 -13.41
C ALA A 287 -6.48 -11.89 -13.53
N THR A 288 -7.44 -10.97 -13.60
CA THR A 288 -8.86 -11.31 -13.81
C THR A 288 -9.08 -11.89 -15.20
N ILE A 289 -8.53 -11.28 -16.25
CA ILE A 289 -8.65 -11.78 -17.63
C ILE A 289 -8.09 -13.21 -17.72
N ILE A 290 -6.86 -13.41 -17.22
CA ILE A 290 -6.21 -14.73 -17.22
C ILE A 290 -6.97 -15.70 -16.32
N GLY A 291 -7.46 -15.25 -15.17
CA GLY A 291 -8.30 -16.02 -14.28
C GLY A 291 -9.56 -16.52 -14.99
N ARG A 292 -10.27 -15.67 -15.76
CA ARG A 292 -11.44 -16.07 -16.55
C ARG A 292 -11.10 -17.13 -17.60
N PHE A 293 -9.93 -17.03 -18.24
CA PHE A 293 -9.48 -18.01 -19.23
C PHE A 293 -9.04 -19.33 -18.59
N ILE A 294 -8.24 -19.30 -17.52
CA ILE A 294 -7.60 -20.49 -16.92
C ILE A 294 -8.53 -21.20 -15.93
N LEU A 295 -9.37 -20.47 -15.20
CA LEU A 295 -10.32 -21.05 -14.24
C LEU A 295 -11.64 -21.50 -14.90
N GLU A 296 -11.79 -21.33 -16.22
CA GLU A 296 -13.01 -21.53 -17.03
C GLU A 296 -14.32 -21.12 -16.35
N ARG A 297 -14.27 -20.15 -15.41
CA ARG A 297 -15.44 -19.42 -14.94
C ARG A 297 -15.88 -18.53 -16.08
N ARG A 298 -16.64 -19.08 -17.03
CA ARG A 298 -17.25 -18.34 -18.17
C ARG A 298 -18.01 -17.14 -17.64
N ALA A 299 -17.41 -15.96 -17.54
CA ALA A 299 -18.04 -14.68 -17.14
C ALA A 299 -19.01 -14.71 -15.93
N GLN A 300 -19.12 -15.82 -15.20
CA GLN A 300 -20.17 -16.01 -14.21
C GLN A 300 -19.72 -15.36 -12.90
N PRO A 301 -20.63 -14.62 -12.25
CA PRO A 301 -20.38 -14.08 -10.93
C PRO A 301 -20.00 -15.19 -9.94
N VAL A 302 -19.23 -14.85 -8.90
CA VAL A 302 -18.91 -15.80 -7.82
C VAL A 302 -20.18 -16.25 -7.11
N PHE A 303 -21.13 -15.34 -6.98
CA PHE A 303 -22.46 -15.60 -6.47
C PHE A 303 -23.46 -15.20 -7.55
N SER A 304 -24.03 -16.20 -8.22
CA SER A 304 -25.15 -15.95 -9.14
C SER A 304 -26.36 -15.56 -8.30
N LEU A 305 -26.79 -14.30 -8.45
CA LEU A 305 -28.06 -13.83 -7.93
C LEU A 305 -29.20 -14.48 -8.75
N PRO A 306 -30.39 -14.67 -8.15
CA PRO A 306 -31.59 -15.04 -8.90
C PRO A 306 -31.78 -14.14 -10.13
N SER A 307 -32.18 -14.74 -11.26
CA SER A 307 -32.22 -14.13 -12.61
C SER A 307 -33.05 -12.86 -12.74
N GLU A 308 -33.89 -12.56 -11.75
CA GLU A 308 -34.82 -11.44 -11.78
C GLU A 308 -34.25 -10.12 -11.18
N LEU A 309 -33.02 -10.11 -10.64
CA LEU A 309 -32.37 -8.92 -10.04
C LEU A 309 -31.84 -7.88 -11.06
N THR A 310 -32.16 -8.03 -12.35
CA THR A 310 -31.67 -7.19 -13.45
C THR A 310 -32.49 -5.92 -13.70
N GLU A 311 -33.65 -5.75 -13.05
CA GLU A 311 -34.59 -4.64 -13.30
C GLU A 311 -35.12 -4.02 -11.99
N ILE A 312 -34.24 -3.68 -11.03
CA ILE A 312 -34.68 -2.95 -9.82
C ILE A 312 -34.36 -1.46 -9.99
N GLU A 313 -35.38 -0.61 -9.90
CA GLU A 313 -35.21 0.84 -9.92
C GLU A 313 -34.92 1.39 -8.52
N PHE A 314 -34.31 2.57 -8.44
CA PHE A 314 -33.97 3.18 -7.15
C PHE A 314 -35.20 3.44 -6.25
N SER A 315 -36.36 3.68 -6.86
CA SER A 315 -37.65 3.87 -6.16
C SER A 315 -38.04 2.66 -5.33
N ASP A 316 -37.66 1.46 -5.76
CA ASP A 316 -38.02 0.20 -5.10
C ASP A 316 -37.28 0.02 -3.78
N TYR A 317 -36.16 0.74 -3.56
CA TYR A 317 -35.39 0.70 -2.31
C TYR A 317 -35.88 1.63 -1.22
N ILE A 318 -36.67 2.66 -1.56
CA ILE A 318 -37.09 3.70 -0.60
C ILE A 318 -37.83 3.08 0.61
N PRO A 319 -38.76 2.13 0.43
CA PRO A 319 -39.43 1.48 1.56
C PRO A 319 -38.46 0.71 2.48
N TYR A 320 -37.39 0.14 1.92
CA TYR A 320 -36.44 -0.71 2.65
C TYR A 320 -35.25 0.04 3.26
N LEU A 321 -35.12 1.34 3.00
CA LEU A 321 -33.93 2.11 3.38
C LEU A 321 -33.66 2.05 4.88
N HIS A 322 -34.71 2.16 5.70
CA HIS A 322 -34.59 2.09 7.16
C HIS A 322 -34.16 0.70 7.65
N TRP A 323 -34.59 -0.37 6.98
CA TRP A 323 -34.14 -1.73 7.25
C TRP A 323 -32.65 -1.91 6.91
N PHE A 324 -32.16 -1.31 5.82
CA PHE A 324 -30.73 -1.30 5.52
C PHE A 324 -29.92 -0.51 6.55
N LEU A 325 -30.42 0.60 7.09
CA LEU A 325 -29.76 1.30 8.20
C LEU A 325 -29.59 0.39 9.42
N LEU A 326 -30.66 -0.30 9.82
CA LEU A 326 -30.65 -1.22 10.95
C LEU A 326 -29.74 -2.43 10.71
N LEU A 327 -29.74 -2.99 9.51
CA LEU A 327 -28.80 -4.05 9.12
C LEU A 327 -27.35 -3.57 9.25
N GLY A 328 -27.05 -2.34 8.81
CA GLY A 328 -25.71 -1.76 8.96
C GLY A 328 -25.26 -1.68 10.42
N VAL A 329 -26.18 -1.32 11.32
CA VAL A 329 -25.91 -1.29 12.77
C VAL A 329 -25.66 -2.69 13.32
N LEU A 330 -26.54 -3.66 13.01
CA LEU A 330 -26.39 -5.05 13.42
C LEU A 330 -25.06 -5.64 12.91
N ALA A 331 -24.77 -5.45 11.63
CA ALA A 331 -23.54 -5.90 11.00
C ALA A 331 -22.30 -5.27 11.64
N GLY A 332 -22.35 -4.00 12.04
CA GLY A 332 -21.27 -3.34 12.79
C GLY A 332 -20.98 -4.00 14.14
N PHE A 333 -22.01 -4.38 14.90
CA PHE A 333 -21.84 -5.12 16.15
C PHE A 333 -21.33 -6.54 15.93
N VAL A 334 -21.82 -7.25 14.91
CA VAL A 334 -21.31 -8.58 14.56
C VAL A 334 -19.85 -8.50 14.11
N ALA A 335 -19.47 -7.49 13.32
CA ALA A 335 -18.10 -7.23 12.91
C ALA A 335 -17.19 -6.96 14.11
N LEU A 336 -17.65 -6.16 15.07
CA LEU A 336 -16.93 -5.92 16.33
C LEU A 336 -16.72 -7.21 17.12
N PHE A 337 -17.75 -8.03 17.26
CA PHE A 337 -17.67 -9.30 17.96
C PHE A 337 -16.71 -10.26 17.26
N TYR A 338 -16.79 -10.36 15.93
CA TYR A 338 -15.89 -11.18 15.11
C TYR A 338 -14.42 -10.78 15.28
N THR A 339 -14.09 -9.49 15.16
CA THR A 339 -12.72 -9.00 15.34
C THR A 339 -12.23 -9.25 16.77
N LYS A 340 -13.05 -8.97 17.80
CA LYS A 340 -12.68 -9.21 19.20
C LYS A 340 -12.48 -10.68 19.52
N ALA A 341 -13.31 -11.58 18.98
CA ALA A 341 -13.22 -13.01 19.24
C ALA A 341 -11.89 -13.59 18.73
N ILE A 342 -11.49 -13.25 17.50
CA ILE A 342 -10.18 -13.66 16.95
C ILE A 342 -9.04 -13.09 17.79
N GLY A 343 -9.08 -11.77 18.06
CA GLY A 343 -8.04 -11.10 18.86
C GLY A 343 -7.92 -11.67 20.28
N LEU A 344 -9.02 -12.12 20.89
CA LEU A 344 -9.01 -12.75 22.21
C LEU A 344 -8.25 -14.08 22.19
N VAL A 345 -8.49 -14.93 21.19
CA VAL A 345 -7.76 -16.20 21.06
C VAL A 345 -6.27 -15.94 20.83
N GLU A 346 -5.93 -14.99 19.95
CA GLU A 346 -4.52 -14.60 19.70
C GLU A 346 -3.83 -14.09 20.97
N GLN A 347 -4.51 -13.25 21.75
CA GLN A 347 -3.98 -12.74 23.02
C GLN A 347 -3.76 -13.84 24.06
N LEU A 348 -4.68 -14.81 24.16
CA LEU A 348 -4.53 -15.95 25.07
C LEU A 348 -3.32 -16.79 24.71
N VAL A 349 -3.16 -17.12 23.42
CA VAL A 349 -2.02 -17.89 22.91
C VAL A 349 -0.71 -17.12 23.15
N HIS A 350 -0.70 -15.81 22.91
CA HIS A 350 0.47 -14.98 23.16
C HIS A 350 0.82 -14.86 24.66
N LYS A 351 -0.17 -14.93 25.56
CA LYS A 351 0.07 -14.82 27.01
C LYS A 351 0.63 -16.13 27.61
N ILE A 352 0.26 -17.28 27.06
CA ILE A 352 0.60 -18.60 27.60
C ILE A 352 1.87 -19.14 26.93
N HIS A 353 3.02 -18.82 27.51
CA HIS A 353 4.35 -19.20 26.98
C HIS A 353 4.79 -20.63 27.34
N ARG A 354 4.09 -21.29 28.29
CA ARG A 354 4.49 -22.62 28.81
C ARG A 354 4.17 -23.78 27.87
N VAL A 355 3.31 -23.58 26.87
CA VAL A 355 2.87 -24.62 25.95
C VAL A 355 3.75 -24.62 24.71
N HIS A 356 4.21 -25.80 24.29
CA HIS A 356 5.05 -25.92 23.09
C HIS A 356 4.33 -25.35 21.86
N PRO A 357 4.98 -24.50 21.02
CA PRO A 357 4.33 -23.78 19.92
C PRO A 357 3.60 -24.64 18.87
N VAL A 358 3.95 -25.93 18.77
CA VAL A 358 3.30 -26.90 17.87
C VAL A 358 1.94 -27.37 18.39
N LEU A 359 1.72 -27.34 19.71
CA LEU A 359 0.47 -27.83 20.31
C LEU A 359 -0.69 -26.86 20.11
N TRP A 360 -0.42 -25.56 19.97
CA TRP A 360 -1.47 -24.56 19.77
C TRP A 360 -2.28 -24.80 18.48
N PRO A 361 -1.67 -24.91 17.28
CA PRO A 361 -2.45 -25.18 16.07
C PRO A 361 -3.24 -26.49 16.16
N ILE A 362 -2.67 -27.53 16.78
CA ILE A 362 -3.33 -28.84 16.99
C ILE A 362 -4.56 -28.70 17.88
N ALA A 363 -4.44 -27.97 18.99
CA ALA A 363 -5.57 -27.66 19.85
C ALA A 363 -6.65 -26.86 19.10
N GLY A 364 -6.25 -25.92 18.24
CA GLY A 364 -7.17 -25.21 17.34
C GLY A 364 -7.94 -26.13 16.40
N GLY A 365 -7.26 -27.13 15.83
CA GLY A 365 -7.89 -28.18 15.02
C GLY A 365 -8.88 -29.03 15.81
N LEU A 366 -8.49 -29.48 17.01
CA LEU A 366 -9.36 -30.25 17.89
C LEU A 366 -10.63 -29.46 18.29
N LEU A 367 -10.47 -28.22 18.74
CA LEU A 367 -11.59 -27.36 19.11
C LEU A 367 -12.52 -27.08 17.93
N THR A 368 -11.95 -26.83 16.75
CA THR A 368 -12.74 -26.67 15.52
C THR A 368 -13.53 -27.94 15.18
N GLY A 369 -12.90 -29.11 15.31
CA GLY A 369 -13.54 -30.41 15.14
C GLY A 369 -14.70 -30.67 16.11
N LEU A 370 -14.51 -30.32 17.40
CA LEU A 370 -15.55 -30.40 18.43
C LEU A 370 -16.75 -29.49 18.12
N LEU A 371 -16.50 -28.25 17.68
CA LEU A 371 -17.57 -27.36 17.23
C LEU A 371 -18.30 -27.91 16.00
N GLY A 372 -17.59 -28.65 15.14
CA GLY A 372 -18.15 -29.33 13.97
C GLY A 372 -19.21 -30.37 14.32
N LEU A 373 -19.16 -30.97 15.52
CA LEU A 373 -20.20 -31.91 15.97
C LEU A 373 -21.55 -31.24 16.23
N ILE A 374 -21.51 -30.00 16.72
CA ILE A 374 -22.70 -29.20 17.07
C ILE A 374 -23.21 -28.44 15.84
N SER A 375 -22.31 -28.17 14.88
CA SER A 375 -22.65 -27.46 13.65
C SER A 375 -23.71 -28.21 12.84
N PRO A 376 -24.67 -27.46 12.25
CA PRO A 376 -25.50 -27.97 11.17
C PRO A 376 -24.65 -28.59 10.06
N LYS A 377 -25.13 -29.71 9.55
CA LYS A 377 -24.48 -30.48 8.49
C LYS A 377 -25.03 -30.10 7.12
N GLU A 378 -24.18 -30.16 6.12
CA GLU A 378 -24.54 -30.03 4.72
C GLU A 378 -25.32 -31.27 4.24
N GLY A 379 -26.24 -31.04 3.30
CA GLY A 379 -26.99 -32.10 2.61
C GLY A 379 -26.12 -32.87 1.61
N ASN A 380 -26.73 -33.53 0.63
CA ASN A 380 -25.99 -34.23 -0.41
C ASN A 380 -25.17 -33.25 -1.26
N ARG A 381 -23.84 -33.39 -1.22
CA ARG A 381 -22.92 -32.55 -1.97
C ARG A 381 -22.12 -33.37 -2.96
N GLN A 382 -21.89 -32.77 -4.13
CA GLN A 382 -20.94 -33.26 -5.12
C GLN A 382 -19.59 -32.54 -4.92
N LEU A 383 -18.52 -33.31 -4.75
CA LEU A 383 -17.15 -32.82 -4.70
C LEU A 383 -16.49 -32.99 -6.06
N ASN A 384 -16.09 -31.88 -6.67
CA ASN A 384 -15.56 -31.86 -8.03
C ASN A 384 -14.10 -31.38 -8.06
N PHE A 385 -13.31 -32.04 -8.89
CA PHE A 385 -12.00 -31.56 -9.33
C PHE A 385 -11.97 -31.44 -10.85
N SER A 386 -11.84 -30.20 -11.31
CA SER A 386 -11.70 -29.85 -12.72
C SER A 386 -10.40 -29.07 -12.88
N PRO A 387 -9.28 -29.72 -13.28
CA PRO A 387 -8.00 -29.06 -13.38
C PRO A 387 -8.09 -27.89 -14.37
N LEU A 388 -8.71 -28.09 -15.54
CA LEU A 388 -8.87 -27.03 -16.54
C LEU A 388 -10.25 -26.36 -16.51
N GLY A 389 -11.10 -26.67 -15.54
CA GLY A 389 -12.43 -26.05 -15.42
C GLY A 389 -13.49 -26.56 -16.41
N ASN A 390 -13.22 -27.67 -17.12
CA ASN A 390 -14.19 -28.38 -17.96
C ASN A 390 -15.57 -28.52 -17.28
N GLU A 391 -16.66 -28.36 -18.06
CA GLU A 391 -18.05 -28.60 -17.60
C GLU A 391 -18.23 -29.98 -16.95
N GLN A 392 -17.44 -30.95 -17.40
CA GLN A 392 -17.34 -32.28 -16.82
C GLN A 392 -16.11 -32.34 -15.89
N PRO A 393 -16.30 -32.55 -14.58
CA PRO A 393 -15.18 -32.72 -13.66
C PRO A 393 -14.38 -33.98 -13.99
N VAL A 394 -13.05 -33.89 -13.86
CA VAL A 394 -12.15 -35.05 -14.06
C VAL A 394 -12.33 -36.07 -12.95
N ILE A 395 -12.59 -35.59 -11.73
CA ILE A 395 -13.00 -36.42 -10.59
C ILE A 395 -14.23 -35.77 -9.98
N SER A 396 -15.36 -36.46 -9.99
CA SER A 396 -16.54 -36.12 -9.19
C SER A 396 -16.82 -37.23 -8.18
N ILE A 397 -17.08 -36.84 -6.94
CA ILE A 397 -17.61 -37.72 -5.91
C ILE A 397 -18.97 -37.18 -5.50
N ASP A 398 -20.00 -37.91 -5.89
CA ASP A 398 -21.39 -37.56 -5.61
C ASP A 398 -21.82 -38.03 -4.21
N ASN A 399 -22.90 -37.42 -3.70
CA ASN A 399 -23.58 -37.84 -2.47
C ASN A 399 -22.73 -37.82 -1.20
N VAL A 400 -21.75 -36.91 -1.11
CA VAL A 400 -21.05 -36.66 0.16
C VAL A 400 -21.96 -35.84 1.05
N ASN A 401 -22.44 -36.43 2.14
CA ASN A 401 -23.38 -35.80 3.06
C ASN A 401 -22.83 -35.77 4.48
N GLY A 402 -23.29 -34.81 5.30
CA GLY A 402 -22.93 -34.79 6.72
C GLY A 402 -21.68 -33.99 7.07
N ILE A 403 -21.11 -33.23 6.13
CA ILE A 403 -19.99 -32.31 6.40
C ILE A 403 -20.51 -31.11 7.21
N PRO A 404 -19.88 -30.73 8.33
CA PRO A 404 -20.26 -29.53 9.07
C PRO A 404 -20.12 -28.25 8.23
N ARG A 405 -21.18 -27.42 8.16
CA ARG A 405 -21.21 -26.15 7.39
C ARG A 405 -20.13 -25.14 7.79
N ILE A 406 -19.64 -25.22 9.01
CA ILE A 406 -18.57 -24.33 9.50
C ILE A 406 -17.17 -24.74 8.99
N PHE A 407 -17.00 -25.91 8.39
CA PHE A 407 -15.69 -26.37 7.93
C PHE A 407 -15.24 -25.71 6.63
N GLY A 408 -13.93 -25.52 6.51
CA GLY A 408 -13.31 -24.89 5.34
C GLY A 408 -13.78 -23.45 5.10
N VAL A 409 -13.87 -23.09 3.81
CA VAL A 409 -14.11 -21.72 3.34
C VAL A 409 -15.53 -21.24 3.64
N GLY A 410 -16.54 -22.09 3.38
CA GLY A 410 -17.95 -21.79 3.64
C GLY A 410 -18.72 -21.12 2.49
N TYR A 411 -18.15 -21.04 1.28
CA TYR A 411 -18.85 -20.46 0.12
C TYR A 411 -20.11 -21.22 -0.26
N GLU A 412 -20.13 -22.52 0.00
CA GLU A 412 -21.28 -23.39 -0.23
C GLU A 412 -22.50 -22.94 0.58
N THR A 413 -22.29 -22.64 1.86
CA THR A 413 -23.37 -22.12 2.71
C THR A 413 -23.79 -20.72 2.30
N ILE A 414 -22.86 -19.85 1.89
CA ILE A 414 -23.22 -18.53 1.35
C ILE A 414 -24.13 -18.68 0.12
N THR A 415 -23.77 -19.58 -0.80
CA THR A 415 -24.61 -19.88 -1.97
C THR A 415 -25.98 -20.43 -1.57
N ASP A 416 -26.06 -21.37 -0.62
CA ASP A 416 -27.34 -21.90 -0.14
C ASP A 416 -28.26 -20.81 0.44
N LEU A 417 -27.70 -19.83 1.16
CA LEU A 417 -28.44 -18.70 1.73
C LEU A 417 -28.99 -17.78 0.64
N PHE A 418 -28.22 -17.52 -0.43
CA PHE A 418 -28.69 -16.72 -1.57
C PHE A 418 -29.87 -17.35 -2.31
N TYR A 419 -29.98 -18.67 -2.31
CA TYR A 419 -31.05 -19.40 -3.01
C TYR A 419 -32.22 -19.81 -2.12
N ASN A 420 -32.28 -19.38 -0.86
CA ASN A 420 -33.29 -19.81 0.12
C ASN A 420 -33.40 -21.34 0.22
N LYS A 421 -32.28 -22.07 0.08
CA LYS A 421 -32.22 -23.54 0.18
C LYS A 421 -31.58 -24.08 1.48
N PRO A 422 -31.71 -23.48 2.67
CA PRO A 422 -31.33 -24.19 3.88
C PRO A 422 -32.35 -25.30 4.14
N GLN A 423 -32.14 -26.49 3.55
CA GLN A 423 -33.03 -27.65 3.70
C GLN A 423 -33.31 -27.94 5.19
N THR A 424 -34.60 -27.97 5.53
CA THR A 424 -35.16 -28.06 6.89
C THR A 424 -35.16 -29.48 7.47
N ASP A 425 -34.96 -30.50 6.64
CA ASP A 425 -35.31 -31.89 6.97
C ASP A 425 -34.38 -32.57 7.99
N SER A 426 -33.20 -32.01 8.29
CA SER A 426 -32.25 -32.61 9.23
C SER A 426 -32.28 -32.01 10.64
N TRP A 427 -33.15 -31.03 10.93
CA TRP A 427 -32.91 -30.03 11.99
C TRP A 427 -33.94 -29.99 13.14
N SER A 428 -34.68 -31.07 13.38
CA SER A 428 -35.64 -31.19 14.50
C SER A 428 -35.01 -31.35 15.90
N ILE A 429 -33.68 -31.42 16.01
CA ILE A 429 -32.97 -31.76 17.26
C ILE A 429 -32.98 -30.60 18.28
N PHE A 430 -32.98 -29.34 17.83
CA PHE A 430 -32.94 -28.17 18.73
C PHE A 430 -34.29 -27.47 18.93
N GLY A 431 -35.37 -27.92 18.27
CA GLY A 431 -36.73 -27.38 18.43
C GLY A 431 -36.92 -25.91 18.07
N GLY A 432 -35.86 -25.18 17.71
CA GLY A 432 -35.90 -23.79 17.25
C GLY A 432 -35.82 -23.75 15.74
N GLY A 433 -36.76 -23.09 15.07
CA GLY A 433 -36.80 -22.96 13.61
C GLY A 433 -35.55 -22.30 13.02
N ILE A 434 -35.60 -22.00 11.71
CA ILE A 434 -34.46 -21.51 10.92
C ILE A 434 -33.65 -20.38 11.58
N PHE A 435 -34.28 -19.47 12.33
CA PHE A 435 -33.64 -18.41 13.11
C PHE A 435 -32.54 -18.91 14.07
N VAL A 436 -32.84 -19.93 14.88
CA VAL A 436 -31.91 -20.46 15.88
C VAL A 436 -30.71 -21.11 15.19
N VAL A 437 -30.95 -21.78 14.06
CA VAL A 437 -29.90 -22.42 13.26
C VAL A 437 -28.92 -21.39 12.71
N ILE A 438 -29.42 -20.29 12.13
CA ILE A 438 -28.54 -19.27 11.55
C ILE A 438 -27.76 -18.52 12.65
N ILE A 439 -28.39 -18.20 13.78
CA ILE A 439 -27.70 -17.63 14.95
C ILE A 439 -26.57 -18.56 15.41
N LEU A 440 -26.86 -19.86 15.53
CA LEU A 440 -25.86 -20.86 15.91
C LEU A 440 -24.73 -20.93 14.88
N LEU A 441 -25.01 -20.89 13.58
CA LEU A 441 -24.00 -20.88 12.52
C LEU A 441 -23.08 -19.66 12.61
N VAL A 442 -23.63 -18.47 12.85
CA VAL A 442 -22.85 -17.24 13.05
C VAL A 442 -21.88 -17.42 14.23
N LEU A 443 -22.38 -17.85 15.38
CA LEU A 443 -21.57 -18.04 16.59
C LEU A 443 -20.50 -19.12 16.40
N LEU A 444 -20.88 -20.28 15.87
CA LEU A 444 -19.96 -21.39 15.65
C LEU A 444 -18.88 -21.02 14.62
N LYS A 445 -19.21 -20.29 13.55
CA LYS A 445 -18.22 -19.87 12.54
C LYS A 445 -17.21 -18.90 13.14
N ILE A 446 -17.67 -17.92 13.94
CA ILE A 446 -16.78 -16.97 14.64
C ILE A 446 -15.80 -17.73 15.55
N LEU A 447 -16.30 -18.65 16.37
CA LEU A 447 -15.48 -19.44 17.30
C LEU A 447 -14.52 -20.37 16.56
N ALA A 448 -15.01 -21.10 15.56
CA ALA A 448 -14.20 -22.02 14.78
C ALA A 448 -13.06 -21.31 14.04
N THR A 449 -13.33 -20.14 13.45
CA THR A 449 -12.29 -19.33 12.80
C THR A 449 -11.32 -18.72 13.80
N GLY A 450 -11.82 -18.25 14.97
CA GLY A 450 -10.98 -17.80 16.07
C GLY A 450 -10.01 -18.88 16.57
N PHE A 451 -10.49 -20.11 16.81
CA PHE A 451 -9.63 -21.23 17.21
C PHE A 451 -8.71 -21.71 16.10
N SER A 452 -9.16 -21.68 14.83
CA SER A 452 -8.31 -22.06 13.70
C SER A 452 -7.15 -21.08 13.54
N VAL A 453 -7.43 -19.81 13.25
CA VAL A 453 -6.40 -18.79 12.94
C VAL A 453 -5.66 -18.34 14.18
N GLY A 454 -6.37 -18.08 15.29
CA GLY A 454 -5.80 -17.50 16.49
C GLY A 454 -4.80 -18.40 17.21
N THR A 455 -4.87 -19.72 16.99
CA THR A 455 -3.88 -20.69 17.48
C THR A 455 -2.68 -20.87 16.54
N GLY A 456 -2.68 -20.20 15.39
CA GLY A 456 -1.56 -20.15 14.46
C GLY A 456 -1.63 -21.10 13.26
N ASN A 457 -2.78 -21.73 12.97
CA ASN A 457 -2.95 -22.46 11.71
C ASN A 457 -2.87 -21.51 10.50
N SER A 458 -2.55 -22.06 9.33
CA SER A 458 -2.38 -21.27 8.11
C SER A 458 -3.69 -21.15 7.33
N GLY A 459 -4.23 -19.94 7.24
CA GLY A 459 -5.46 -19.66 6.50
C GLY A 459 -5.97 -18.24 6.74
N GLY A 460 -6.87 -17.77 5.89
CA GLY A 460 -7.40 -16.41 5.90
C GLY A 460 -8.69 -16.25 6.72
N VAL A 461 -9.03 -15.00 7.03
CA VAL A 461 -10.25 -14.61 7.77
C VAL A 461 -11.30 -13.93 6.88
N PHE A 462 -10.99 -13.72 5.60
CA PHE A 462 -11.87 -13.04 4.66
C PHE A 462 -13.17 -13.83 4.42
N ALA A 463 -13.06 -15.05 3.90
CA ALA A 463 -14.24 -15.87 3.58
C ALA A 463 -15.11 -16.22 4.80
N PRO A 464 -14.56 -16.54 5.99
CA PRO A 464 -15.38 -16.66 7.19
C PRO A 464 -16.12 -15.36 7.55
N GLY A 465 -15.50 -14.19 7.37
CA GLY A 465 -16.17 -12.89 7.55
C GLY A 465 -17.35 -12.71 6.58
N LEU A 466 -17.18 -13.10 5.31
CA LEU A 466 -18.27 -13.12 4.33
C LEU A 466 -19.39 -14.07 4.72
N PHE A 467 -19.06 -15.28 5.20
CA PHE A 467 -20.03 -16.26 5.68
C PHE A 467 -20.86 -15.71 6.84
N ILE A 468 -20.17 -15.12 7.83
CA ILE A 468 -20.79 -14.53 9.02
C ILE A 468 -21.72 -13.39 8.58
N GLY A 469 -21.27 -12.54 7.67
CA GLY A 469 -22.06 -11.46 7.10
C GLY A 469 -23.28 -11.95 6.33
N ALA A 470 -23.13 -12.91 5.43
CA ALA A 470 -24.23 -13.49 4.67
C ALA A 470 -25.29 -14.09 5.60
N SER A 471 -24.85 -14.86 6.60
CA SER A 471 -25.73 -15.44 7.61
C SER A 471 -26.45 -14.37 8.42
N THR A 472 -25.77 -13.27 8.77
CA THR A 472 -26.37 -12.14 9.49
C THR A 472 -27.42 -11.42 8.64
N GLY A 473 -27.11 -11.15 7.36
CA GLY A 473 -28.03 -10.51 6.42
C GLY A 473 -29.26 -11.38 6.13
N TYR A 474 -29.06 -12.68 5.94
CA TYR A 474 -30.15 -13.64 5.77
C TYR A 474 -31.05 -13.70 7.01
N LEU A 475 -30.45 -13.83 8.21
CA LEU A 475 -31.19 -13.82 9.48
C LEU A 475 -32.02 -12.55 9.66
N PHE A 476 -31.45 -11.41 9.28
CA PHE A 476 -32.15 -10.13 9.32
C PHE A 476 -33.34 -10.11 8.35
N ALA A 477 -33.14 -10.57 7.11
CA ALA A 477 -34.19 -10.61 6.09
C ALA A 477 -35.39 -11.44 6.53
N ILE A 478 -35.17 -12.69 6.97
CA ILE A 478 -36.27 -13.55 7.46
C ILE A 478 -36.95 -12.95 8.70
N GLY A 479 -36.21 -12.18 9.51
CA GLY A 479 -36.75 -11.45 10.65
C GLY A 479 -37.67 -10.31 10.23
N VAL A 480 -37.28 -9.53 9.22
CA VAL A 480 -38.12 -8.46 8.65
C VAL A 480 -39.40 -9.05 8.07
N ASP A 481 -39.30 -10.11 7.27
CA ASP A 481 -40.45 -10.82 6.67
C ASP A 481 -41.43 -11.36 7.74
N SER A 482 -40.92 -11.76 8.90
CA SER A 482 -41.74 -12.26 10.01
C SER A 482 -42.37 -11.15 10.88
N LEU A 483 -41.75 -9.97 10.93
CA LEU A 483 -42.15 -8.87 11.83
C LEU A 483 -43.12 -7.88 11.20
N ASP A 484 -43.07 -7.70 9.89
CA ASP A 484 -43.93 -6.77 9.17
C ASP A 484 -44.79 -7.51 8.13
N PRO A 485 -46.04 -7.89 8.48
CA PRO A 485 -46.95 -8.56 7.55
C PRO A 485 -47.32 -7.71 6.32
N ALA A 486 -47.07 -6.40 6.34
CA ALA A 486 -47.28 -5.52 5.20
C ALA A 486 -46.14 -5.59 4.17
N ILE A 487 -45.00 -6.19 4.54
CA ILE A 487 -43.82 -6.36 3.70
C ILE A 487 -43.60 -7.86 3.48
N THR A 488 -44.05 -8.39 2.35
CA THR A 488 -43.67 -9.74 1.92
C THR A 488 -42.35 -9.65 1.17
N LEU A 489 -41.27 -10.15 1.76
CA LEU A 489 -39.97 -10.15 1.10
C LEU A 489 -39.95 -11.22 0.00
N SER A 490 -39.64 -10.80 -1.21
CA SER A 490 -39.36 -11.72 -2.29
C SER A 490 -38.02 -12.44 -2.03
N SER A 491 -37.77 -13.54 -2.75
CA SER A 491 -36.46 -14.20 -2.75
C SER A 491 -35.32 -13.26 -3.15
N GLN A 492 -35.62 -12.21 -3.93
CA GLN A 492 -34.64 -11.21 -4.37
C GLN A 492 -34.26 -10.27 -3.22
N ASP A 493 -35.24 -9.84 -2.43
CA ASP A 493 -35.01 -8.97 -1.28
C ASP A 493 -34.15 -9.68 -0.24
N ILE A 494 -34.44 -10.96 0.02
CA ILE A 494 -33.64 -11.80 0.92
C ILE A 494 -32.20 -11.91 0.41
N ALA A 495 -32.00 -12.14 -0.89
CA ALA A 495 -30.67 -12.17 -1.49
C ALA A 495 -29.95 -10.82 -1.35
N LEU A 496 -30.66 -9.70 -1.49
CA LEU A 496 -30.08 -8.35 -1.35
C LEU A 496 -29.65 -8.06 0.09
N PHE A 497 -30.49 -8.35 1.09
CA PHE A 497 -30.12 -8.23 2.51
C PHE A 497 -28.97 -9.18 2.88
N THR A 498 -28.96 -10.40 2.33
CA THR A 498 -27.86 -11.36 2.49
C THR A 498 -26.55 -10.80 1.94
N LEU A 499 -26.56 -10.20 0.74
CA LEU A 499 -25.40 -9.55 0.14
C LEU A 499 -24.94 -8.34 0.96
N ALA A 500 -25.87 -7.52 1.42
CA ALA A 500 -25.58 -6.36 2.24
C ALA A 500 -24.95 -6.75 3.59
N GLY A 501 -25.46 -7.79 4.24
CA GLY A 501 -24.86 -8.38 5.44
C GLY A 501 -23.45 -8.92 5.18
N LEU A 502 -23.27 -9.67 4.08
CA LEU A 502 -21.98 -10.21 3.63
C LEU A 502 -20.92 -9.11 3.50
N ALA A 503 -21.26 -8.03 2.82
CA ALA A 503 -20.34 -6.93 2.58
C ALA A 503 -20.07 -6.13 3.85
N SER A 504 -21.11 -5.79 4.60
CA SER A 504 -21.03 -4.87 5.75
C SER A 504 -20.28 -5.44 6.94
N VAL A 505 -20.44 -6.73 7.28
CA VAL A 505 -19.67 -7.34 8.37
C VAL A 505 -18.17 -7.34 8.04
N PHE A 506 -17.80 -7.67 6.80
CA PHE A 506 -16.41 -7.64 6.41
C PHE A 506 -15.86 -6.21 6.30
N ALA A 507 -16.63 -5.27 5.73
CA ALA A 507 -16.24 -3.86 5.65
C ALA A 507 -15.97 -3.26 7.04
N GLY A 508 -16.82 -3.57 8.04
CA GLY A 508 -16.61 -3.15 9.41
C GLY A 508 -15.37 -3.77 10.06
N SER A 509 -15.18 -5.09 9.92
CA SER A 509 -14.07 -5.80 10.57
C SER A 509 -12.70 -5.48 9.96
N SER A 510 -12.62 -5.26 8.64
CA SER A 510 -11.39 -4.95 7.90
C SER A 510 -11.13 -3.46 7.73
N ARG A 511 -12.16 -2.62 7.85
CA ARG A 511 -12.16 -1.20 7.49
C ARG A 511 -11.89 -0.92 6.02
N ALA A 512 -12.35 -1.82 5.14
CA ALA A 512 -12.23 -1.70 3.70
C ALA A 512 -13.61 -1.49 3.05
N VAL A 513 -14.10 -0.25 3.09
CA VAL A 513 -15.48 0.10 2.68
C VAL A 513 -15.59 0.07 1.15
N LEU A 514 -14.70 0.77 0.45
CA LEU A 514 -14.74 0.83 -1.01
C LEU A 514 -14.50 -0.55 -1.60
N THR A 515 -13.52 -1.27 -1.06
CA THR A 515 -13.22 -2.65 -1.43
C THR A 515 -14.47 -3.50 -1.41
N MET A 516 -15.24 -3.51 -0.31
CA MET A 516 -16.41 -4.38 -0.21
C MET A 516 -17.59 -3.97 -1.06
N ILE A 517 -17.82 -2.66 -1.27
CA ILE A 517 -18.88 -2.20 -2.17
C ILE A 517 -18.62 -2.71 -3.59
N PHE A 518 -17.43 -2.46 -4.13
CA PHE A 518 -17.08 -2.88 -5.50
C PHE A 518 -16.95 -4.38 -5.61
N MET A 519 -16.31 -5.04 -4.63
CA MET A 519 -16.09 -6.47 -4.67
C MET A 519 -17.39 -7.27 -4.57
N ALA A 520 -18.31 -6.90 -3.66
CA ALA A 520 -19.60 -7.59 -3.54
C ALA A 520 -20.47 -7.39 -4.79
N SER A 521 -20.41 -6.22 -5.42
CA SER A 521 -21.13 -5.97 -6.68
C SER A 521 -20.50 -6.70 -7.88
N GLU A 522 -19.17 -6.68 -8.04
CA GLU A 522 -18.49 -7.42 -9.12
C GLU A 522 -18.67 -8.94 -8.97
N MET A 523 -18.68 -9.44 -7.74
CA MET A 523 -18.92 -10.85 -7.44
C MET A 523 -20.35 -11.30 -7.74
N THR A 524 -21.30 -10.37 -7.87
CA THR A 524 -22.71 -10.64 -8.20
C THR A 524 -23.12 -10.12 -9.59
N SER A 525 -22.24 -9.37 -10.26
CA SER A 525 -22.49 -8.69 -11.54
C SER A 525 -23.69 -7.71 -11.53
N SER A 526 -24.09 -7.18 -10.38
CA SER A 526 -25.22 -6.24 -10.25
C SER A 526 -24.81 -4.91 -9.61
N TYR A 527 -24.83 -3.85 -10.40
CA TYR A 527 -24.51 -2.48 -9.96
C TYR A 527 -25.65 -1.82 -9.16
N TYR A 528 -26.87 -2.34 -9.26
CA TYR A 528 -28.02 -1.83 -8.48
C TYR A 528 -27.81 -1.97 -6.96
N THR A 529 -26.97 -2.92 -6.55
CA THR A 529 -26.64 -3.19 -5.14
C THR A 529 -25.78 -2.10 -4.49
N PHE A 530 -25.19 -1.17 -5.25
CA PHE A 530 -24.22 -0.20 -4.74
C PHE A 530 -24.76 0.65 -3.58
N ILE A 531 -25.98 1.16 -3.68
CA ILE A 531 -26.51 2.09 -2.67
C ILE A 531 -26.79 1.38 -1.33
N PRO A 532 -27.51 0.24 -1.28
CA PRO A 532 -27.64 -0.56 -0.06
C PRO A 532 -26.28 -0.96 0.55
N LEU A 533 -25.32 -1.34 -0.30
CA LEU A 533 -23.96 -1.69 0.14
C LEU A 533 -23.23 -0.51 0.76
N MET A 534 -23.27 0.66 0.10
CA MET A 534 -22.66 1.90 0.59
C MET A 534 -23.19 2.26 1.98
N LEU A 535 -24.51 2.22 2.15
CA LEU A 535 -25.17 2.55 3.40
C LEU A 535 -24.73 1.60 4.54
N THR A 536 -24.92 0.30 4.34
CA THR A 536 -24.65 -0.73 5.35
C THR A 536 -23.17 -0.85 5.70
N CYS A 537 -22.28 -0.82 4.70
CA CYS A 537 -20.83 -0.90 4.91
C CYS A 537 -20.30 0.32 5.66
N THR A 538 -20.78 1.53 5.33
CA THR A 538 -20.34 2.76 5.97
C THR A 538 -20.73 2.80 7.45
N ILE A 539 -21.96 2.40 7.78
CA ILE A 539 -22.42 2.34 9.18
C ILE A 539 -21.60 1.31 9.98
N SER A 540 -21.42 0.11 9.44
CA SER A 540 -20.61 -0.94 10.05
C SER A 540 -19.16 -0.48 10.29
N PHE A 541 -18.58 0.22 9.32
CA PHE A 541 -17.25 0.85 9.44
C PHE A 541 -17.18 1.86 10.58
N PHE A 542 -18.13 2.80 10.68
CA PHE A 542 -18.12 3.81 11.72
C PHE A 542 -18.24 3.20 13.12
N ILE A 543 -19.13 2.22 13.30
CA ILE A 543 -19.27 1.49 14.57
C ILE A 543 -17.95 0.84 14.97
N ASN A 544 -17.27 0.18 14.02
CA ASN A 544 -15.98 -0.43 14.28
C ASN A 544 -14.88 0.61 14.60
N LYS A 545 -14.79 1.67 13.80
CA LYS A 545 -13.79 2.74 13.92
C LYS A 545 -13.90 3.52 15.23
N LEU A 546 -15.12 3.76 15.72
CA LEU A 546 -15.36 4.46 16.99
C LEU A 546 -15.05 3.58 18.21
N THR A 547 -15.16 2.25 18.07
CA THR A 547 -15.06 1.33 19.21
C THR A 547 -13.66 0.71 19.36
N MET A 548 -12.92 0.52 18.27
CA MET A 548 -11.61 -0.16 18.27
C MET A 548 -10.52 0.74 17.68
N LYS A 549 -9.29 0.65 18.20
CA LYS A 549 -8.14 1.33 17.59
C LYS A 549 -7.70 0.65 16.29
N SER A 550 -7.53 -0.67 16.34
CA SER A 550 -7.08 -1.53 15.24
C SER A 550 -8.22 -2.36 14.64
N ASN A 551 -8.00 -2.86 13.42
CA ASN A 551 -8.91 -3.72 12.68
C ASN A 551 -8.41 -5.18 12.71
N ILE A 552 -9.12 -6.09 12.04
CA ILE A 552 -8.79 -7.52 12.02
C ILE A 552 -7.38 -7.84 11.49
N TYR A 553 -6.79 -6.96 10.67
CA TYR A 553 -5.45 -7.14 10.12
C TYR A 553 -4.37 -6.44 10.95
N THR A 554 -4.63 -5.23 11.44
CA THR A 554 -3.66 -4.44 12.19
C THR A 554 -3.52 -4.88 13.65
N GLN A 555 -4.57 -5.45 14.24
CA GLN A 555 -4.52 -5.94 15.63
C GLN A 555 -3.41 -6.98 15.84
N LYS A 556 -3.21 -7.89 14.88
CA LYS A 556 -2.13 -8.89 14.95
C LYS A 556 -0.74 -8.25 14.92
N LEU A 557 -0.57 -7.17 14.14
CA LEU A 557 0.69 -6.43 14.06
C LEU A 557 0.96 -5.69 15.38
N GLU A 558 -0.06 -5.05 15.96
CA GLU A 558 0.05 -4.40 17.26
C GLU A 558 0.41 -5.39 18.38
N LEU A 559 -0.14 -6.61 18.37
CA LEU A 559 0.24 -7.67 19.30
C LEU A 559 1.71 -8.08 19.18
N ARG A 560 2.33 -7.92 18.00
CA ARG A 560 3.76 -8.12 17.77
C ARG A 560 4.60 -6.88 18.11
N GLY A 561 3.98 -5.80 18.57
CA GLY A 561 4.66 -4.52 18.88
C GLY A 561 4.98 -3.68 17.64
N LEU A 562 4.35 -3.94 16.50
CA LEU A 562 4.53 -3.18 15.26
C LEU A 562 3.48 -2.07 15.19
N ASP A 563 3.94 -0.81 15.14
CA ASP A 563 3.07 0.36 15.05
C ASP A 563 2.69 0.69 13.59
N VAL A 564 1.46 0.35 13.24
CA VAL A 564 0.89 0.53 11.89
C VAL A 564 0.39 1.96 11.63
N THR A 565 0.39 2.84 12.64
CA THR A 565 -0.06 4.24 12.49
C THR A 565 0.99 5.15 11.84
N LEU A 566 2.28 4.82 11.99
CA LEU A 566 3.44 5.61 11.51
C LEU A 566 3.63 5.70 9.97
N ALA A 567 2.66 5.29 9.17
CA ALA A 567 2.84 5.09 7.73
C ALA A 567 2.44 6.29 6.84
N GLY A 568 2.02 7.41 7.41
CA GLY A 568 1.67 8.64 6.67
C GLY A 568 2.72 9.74 6.81
N PRO A 569 3.16 10.40 5.72
CA PRO A 569 3.95 11.63 5.81
C PRO A 569 3.19 12.78 6.50
N THR A 570 1.86 12.75 6.45
CA THR A 570 0.96 13.71 7.10
C THR A 570 1.06 13.68 8.63
N ASP A 571 1.26 12.50 9.22
CA ASP A 571 1.33 12.33 10.68
C ASP A 571 2.55 13.06 11.27
N ILE A 572 3.65 13.12 10.51
CA ILE A 572 4.87 13.83 10.93
C ILE A 572 4.65 15.35 10.92
N LEU A 573 4.00 15.87 9.88
CA LEU A 573 3.73 17.29 9.76
C LEU A 573 2.74 17.79 10.85
N GLU A 574 1.82 16.92 11.27
CA GLU A 574 0.85 17.21 12.34
C GLU A 574 1.45 17.03 13.76
N THR A 575 2.41 16.12 13.95
CA THR A 575 2.96 15.79 15.28
C THR A 575 4.07 16.74 15.74
N TYR A 576 4.93 17.21 14.82
CA TYR A 576 6.11 18.00 15.16
C TYR A 576 5.84 19.49 15.16
N LYS A 577 6.54 20.21 16.03
CA LYS A 577 6.40 21.66 16.18
C LYS A 577 7.52 22.41 15.50
N VAL A 578 7.25 23.65 15.10
CA VAL A 578 8.22 24.54 14.46
C VAL A 578 9.51 24.68 15.28
N LYS A 579 9.40 24.79 16.61
CA LYS A 579 10.56 24.91 17.51
C LYS A 579 11.54 23.73 17.46
N ASP A 580 11.10 22.55 17.01
CA ASP A 580 11.90 21.34 17.02
C ASP A 580 12.87 21.30 15.82
N ILE A 581 12.62 22.13 14.79
CA ILE A 581 13.35 22.11 13.50
C ILE A 581 13.88 23.48 13.08
N MET A 582 13.26 24.58 13.55
CA MET A 582 13.65 25.94 13.15
C MET A 582 15.14 26.24 13.39
N THR A 583 15.71 27.08 12.54
CA THR A 583 17.06 27.61 12.75
C THR A 583 16.98 28.75 13.77
N THR A 584 17.67 28.61 14.90
CA THR A 584 17.64 29.59 16.01
C THR A 584 18.70 30.69 15.89
N ASN A 585 19.83 30.41 15.24
CA ASN A 585 20.86 31.41 15.00
C ASN A 585 20.56 32.15 13.69
N VAL A 586 19.79 33.24 13.80
CA VAL A 586 19.28 33.96 12.63
C VAL A 586 20.09 35.23 12.38
N ILE A 587 20.64 35.36 11.18
CA ILE A 587 21.31 36.58 10.72
C ILE A 587 20.24 37.62 10.37
N CYS A 588 20.22 38.71 11.11
CA CYS A 588 19.24 39.80 10.97
C CYS A 588 19.90 41.06 10.43
N VAL A 589 19.09 41.94 9.84
CA VAL A 589 19.51 43.23 9.30
C VAL A 589 18.80 44.38 10.03
N PRO A 590 19.53 45.44 10.45
CA PRO A 590 18.90 46.62 11.05
C PRO A 590 18.02 47.36 10.04
N LYS A 591 16.90 47.93 10.50
CA LYS A 591 15.95 48.67 9.63
C LYS A 591 16.60 49.82 8.84
N ASP A 592 17.61 50.46 9.43
CA ASP A 592 18.26 51.67 8.89
C ASP A 592 19.46 51.34 7.98
N MET A 593 19.80 50.05 7.81
CA MET A 593 20.87 49.59 6.91
C MET A 593 20.56 50.01 5.47
N ARG A 594 21.57 50.52 4.75
CA ARG A 594 21.42 50.93 3.35
C ARG A 594 21.53 49.74 2.40
N MET A 595 20.90 49.82 1.24
CA MET A 595 20.92 48.70 0.27
C MET A 595 22.32 48.38 -0.27
N HIS A 596 23.26 49.34 -0.30
CA HIS A 596 24.67 49.05 -0.65
C HIS A 596 25.37 48.13 0.36
N GLU A 597 25.03 48.27 1.64
CA GLU A 597 25.59 47.50 2.75
C GLU A 597 24.97 46.10 2.72
N PHE A 598 23.68 46.05 2.42
CA PHE A 598 22.96 44.81 2.23
C PHE A 598 23.51 43.98 1.06
N ASP A 599 23.83 44.59 -0.09
CA ASP A 599 24.50 43.90 -1.21
C ASP A 599 25.83 43.24 -0.79
N SER A 600 26.63 43.97 -0.01
CA SER A 600 27.91 43.48 0.53
C SER A 600 27.69 42.30 1.50
N LEU A 601 26.66 42.37 2.35
CA LEU A 601 26.29 41.30 3.27
C LEU A 601 25.82 40.04 2.54
N VAL A 602 24.96 40.20 1.52
CA VAL A 602 24.44 39.10 0.71
C VAL A 602 25.57 38.35 0.01
N LYS A 603 26.55 39.06 -0.56
CA LYS A 603 27.74 38.46 -1.19
C LYS A 603 28.61 37.66 -0.23
N THR A 604 28.56 38.00 1.05
CA THR A 604 29.38 37.34 2.09
C THR A 604 28.67 36.14 2.70
N MET A 605 27.36 36.24 2.97
CA MET A 605 26.58 35.24 3.72
C MET A 605 25.78 34.27 2.85
N ASP A 606 25.54 34.61 1.58
CA ASP A 606 24.85 33.79 0.58
C ASP A 606 23.47 33.24 1.03
N HIS A 607 22.72 34.01 1.84
CA HIS A 607 21.33 33.69 2.16
C HIS A 607 20.34 34.42 1.23
N LEU A 608 19.22 33.77 0.92
CA LEU A 608 18.19 34.32 0.02
C LEU A 608 17.25 35.35 0.68
N GLY A 609 17.24 35.46 2.01
CA GLY A 609 16.44 36.45 2.72
C GLY A 609 16.70 36.56 4.22
N TYR A 610 16.46 37.74 4.77
CA TYR A 610 16.93 38.18 6.08
C TYR A 610 15.80 38.90 6.83
N PRO A 611 15.61 38.62 8.13
CA PRO A 611 14.71 39.37 9.01
C PRO A 611 15.21 40.79 9.25
N ILE A 612 14.30 41.75 9.16
CA ILE A 612 14.54 43.16 9.47
C ILE A 612 14.16 43.43 10.93
N ILE A 613 15.07 43.99 11.71
CA ILE A 613 14.88 44.28 13.13
C ILE A 613 15.06 45.76 13.47
N ASN A 614 14.41 46.21 14.54
CA ASN A 614 14.62 47.55 15.12
C ASN A 614 15.81 47.55 16.12
N MET A 615 16.13 48.73 16.68
CA MET A 615 17.20 48.87 17.68
C MET A 615 16.93 48.11 18.99
N GLU A 616 15.67 47.79 19.29
CA GLU A 616 15.26 46.99 20.45
C GLU A 616 15.30 45.47 20.16
N GLY A 617 15.66 45.05 18.95
CA GLY A 617 15.69 43.65 18.52
C GLY A 617 14.34 43.05 18.09
N LYS A 618 13.28 43.87 17.96
CA LYS A 618 11.95 43.42 17.51
C LYS A 618 11.88 43.25 16.00
N PHE A 619 11.14 42.23 15.57
CA PHE A 619 10.93 41.89 14.17
C PHE A 619 9.94 42.84 13.48
N LEU A 620 10.37 43.43 12.36
CA LEU A 620 9.59 44.39 11.58
C LEU A 620 9.18 43.87 10.19
N GLY A 621 9.97 42.99 9.57
CA GLY A 621 9.73 42.54 8.20
C GLY A 621 10.81 41.62 7.66
N MET A 622 10.76 41.34 6.36
CA MET A 622 11.72 40.48 5.67
C MET A 622 12.26 41.15 4.41
N ILE A 623 13.56 41.01 4.13
CA ILE A 623 14.16 41.41 2.86
C ILE A 623 14.76 40.21 2.15
N THR A 624 14.69 40.17 0.81
CA THR A 624 15.17 39.05 0.00
C THR A 624 16.20 39.51 -1.03
N THR A 625 16.90 38.56 -1.63
CA THR A 625 17.79 38.85 -2.77
C THR A 625 17.02 39.29 -4.02
N THR A 626 15.72 38.96 -4.12
CA THR A 626 14.82 39.47 -5.16
C THR A 626 14.62 40.98 -5.00
N HIS A 627 14.35 41.45 -3.77
CA HIS A 627 14.25 42.87 -3.45
C HIS A 627 15.56 43.62 -3.75
N LEU A 628 16.71 43.00 -3.49
CA LEU A 628 18.01 43.58 -3.86
C LEU A 628 18.17 43.72 -5.38
N LYS A 629 17.78 42.72 -6.16
CA LYS A 629 17.84 42.79 -7.63
C LYS A 629 16.93 43.88 -8.19
N GLU A 630 15.75 44.05 -7.60
CA GLU A 630 14.79 45.09 -7.98
C GLU A 630 15.30 46.49 -7.59
N ALA A 631 15.91 46.64 -6.42
CA ALA A 631 16.55 47.89 -6.01
C ALA A 631 17.72 48.27 -6.94
N LEU A 632 18.50 47.29 -7.40
CA LEU A 632 19.58 47.50 -8.36
C LEU A 632 19.06 47.93 -9.73
N SER A 633 17.98 47.31 -10.25
CA SER A 633 17.43 47.66 -11.56
C SER A 633 16.72 49.02 -11.57
N THR A 634 16.13 49.42 -10.44
CA THR A 634 15.43 50.70 -10.28
C THR A 634 16.30 51.83 -9.72
N ASN A 635 17.59 51.59 -9.55
CA ASN A 635 18.59 52.52 -9.01
C ASN A 635 18.23 53.08 -7.61
N GLN A 636 17.68 52.24 -6.73
CA GLN A 636 17.23 52.59 -5.38
C GLN A 636 18.21 52.16 -4.28
N MET A 637 19.51 52.08 -4.61
CA MET A 637 20.55 51.58 -3.69
C MET A 637 20.80 52.50 -2.47
N ASP A 638 20.36 53.75 -2.53
CA ASP A 638 20.43 54.71 -1.43
C ASP A 638 19.29 54.54 -0.41
N LYS A 639 18.25 53.76 -0.72
CA LYS A 639 17.14 53.51 0.23
C LYS A 639 17.55 52.56 1.35
N THR A 640 16.76 52.56 2.41
CA THR A 640 16.94 51.64 3.53
C THR A 640 16.36 50.26 3.23
N VAL A 641 16.90 49.24 3.87
CA VAL A 641 16.41 47.86 3.81
C VAL A 641 14.93 47.77 4.21
N TYR A 642 14.47 48.57 5.17
CA TYR A 642 13.07 48.59 5.60
C TYR A 642 12.12 49.26 4.60
N GLU A 643 12.61 50.20 3.78
CA GLU A 643 11.79 50.85 2.76
C GLU A 643 11.48 49.92 1.59
N ILE A 644 12.42 49.04 1.22
CA ILE A 644 12.30 48.11 0.10
C ILE A 644 11.79 46.73 0.55
N GLY A 645 12.16 46.30 1.76
CA GLY A 645 11.74 45.02 2.31
C GLY A 645 10.23 44.89 2.50
N GLU A 646 9.77 43.64 2.55
CA GLU A 646 8.37 43.31 2.76
C GLU A 646 7.98 43.57 4.22
N LYS A 647 6.94 44.38 4.38
CA LYS A 647 6.41 44.81 5.67
C LYS A 647 5.31 43.87 6.10
N ASP A 648 5.37 43.43 7.36
CA ASP A 648 4.42 42.48 7.95
C ASP A 648 4.21 41.16 7.16
N PRO A 649 5.30 40.42 6.86
CA PRO A 649 5.19 39.12 6.20
C PRO A 649 4.50 38.11 7.13
N TYR A 650 4.06 36.98 6.56
CA TYR A 650 3.60 35.84 7.37
C TYR A 650 4.67 35.42 8.40
N VAL A 651 4.23 35.15 9.62
CA VAL A 651 5.07 34.72 10.75
C VAL A 651 4.52 33.44 11.35
N LEU A 652 5.40 32.69 12.02
CA LEU A 652 5.07 31.47 12.76
C LEU A 652 5.40 31.62 14.24
N PHE A 653 4.86 30.73 15.06
CA PHE A 653 5.13 30.63 16.49
C PHE A 653 5.72 29.26 16.85
N PRO A 654 6.58 29.16 17.90
CA PRO A 654 7.28 27.94 18.30
C PRO A 654 6.41 26.70 18.49
N ASN A 655 5.14 26.89 18.89
CA ASN A 655 4.23 25.82 19.24
C ASN A 655 3.33 25.34 18.10
N GLU A 656 3.36 26.01 16.95
CA GLU A 656 2.63 25.63 15.74
C GLU A 656 3.24 24.39 15.11
N THR A 657 2.44 23.68 14.32
CA THR A 657 2.84 22.42 13.68
C THR A 657 3.62 22.67 12.39
N LEU A 658 4.37 21.67 11.94
CA LEU A 658 5.06 21.75 10.65
C LEU A 658 4.10 21.79 9.46
N ASP A 659 2.91 21.21 9.57
CA ASP A 659 1.87 21.32 8.55
C ASP A 659 1.43 22.78 8.34
N GLN A 660 1.21 23.49 9.45
CA GLN A 660 0.94 24.93 9.45
C GLN A 660 2.11 25.72 8.84
N ALA A 661 3.34 25.36 9.22
CA ALA A 661 4.55 25.98 8.65
C ALA A 661 4.68 25.76 7.14
N MET A 662 4.42 24.54 6.67
CA MET A 662 4.47 24.19 5.25
C MET A 662 3.39 24.91 4.44
N SER A 663 2.18 24.99 4.98
CA SER A 663 1.06 25.73 4.39
C SER A 663 1.36 27.22 4.25
N LEU A 664 1.96 27.85 5.28
CA LEU A 664 2.35 29.25 5.22
C LEU A 664 3.56 29.47 4.31
N LEU A 665 4.55 28.58 4.31
CA LEU A 665 5.71 28.66 3.42
C LEU A 665 5.31 28.60 1.94
N PHE A 666 4.31 27.78 1.61
CA PHE A 666 3.78 27.68 0.24
C PHE A 666 3.01 28.94 -0.19
N ARG A 667 2.38 29.64 0.77
CA ARG A 667 1.72 30.93 0.55
C ARG A 667 2.70 32.10 0.53
N SER A 668 3.85 31.96 1.16
CA SER A 668 4.91 32.97 1.15
C SER A 668 5.70 32.91 -0.15
N GLU A 669 5.94 34.05 -0.79
CA GLU A 669 6.79 34.13 -1.98
C GLU A 669 8.30 34.06 -1.65
N ILE A 670 8.64 34.18 -0.37
CA ILE A 670 10.00 34.32 0.16
C ILE A 670 10.67 32.95 0.42
N GLY A 671 9.88 31.86 0.53
CA GLY A 671 10.38 30.50 0.76
C GLY A 671 11.04 30.26 2.13
N ARG A 672 10.88 31.23 3.05
CA ARG A 672 11.33 31.21 4.44
C ARG A 672 10.40 32.10 5.28
N ILE A 673 10.17 31.71 6.53
CA ILE A 673 9.26 32.42 7.44
C ILE A 673 9.96 32.64 8.78
N ALA A 674 9.82 33.85 9.32
CA ALA A 674 10.29 34.22 10.65
C ALA A 674 9.41 33.58 11.74
N VAL A 675 10.05 33.10 12.81
CA VAL A 675 9.39 32.52 13.98
C VAL A 675 9.52 33.50 15.14
N LEU A 676 8.38 33.91 15.72
CA LEU A 676 8.31 34.90 16.81
C LEU A 676 7.88 34.26 18.12
N ASP A 677 8.26 34.82 19.28
CA ASP A 677 7.82 34.26 20.57
C ASP A 677 6.30 34.36 20.78
N SER A 678 5.71 35.50 20.39
CA SER A 678 4.31 35.84 20.58
C SER A 678 3.92 37.02 19.68
N PRO A 679 2.62 37.20 19.41
CA PRO A 679 2.12 38.31 18.58
C PRO A 679 2.41 39.70 19.19
N GLU A 680 2.50 39.78 20.51
CA GLU A 680 2.56 41.04 21.27
C GLU A 680 3.99 41.57 21.39
N THR A 681 4.95 40.69 21.69
CA THR A 681 6.35 41.08 21.87
C THR A 681 7.09 41.20 20.54
N ARG A 682 6.71 40.39 19.54
CA ARG A 682 7.36 40.24 18.22
C ARG A 682 8.88 40.03 18.29
N ASN A 683 9.34 39.32 19.33
CA ASN A 683 10.74 38.92 19.43
C ASN A 683 11.03 37.78 18.45
N LEU A 684 12.08 37.92 17.63
CA LEU A 684 12.51 36.87 16.72
C LEU A 684 13.21 35.74 17.50
N VAL A 685 12.69 34.53 17.40
CA VAL A 685 13.24 33.33 18.07
C VAL A 685 13.79 32.29 17.09
N GLY A 686 13.47 32.42 15.81
CA GLY A 686 14.02 31.55 14.78
C GLY A 686 13.57 31.90 13.37
N ILE A 687 14.03 31.13 12.40
CA ILE A 687 13.57 31.17 11.02
C ILE A 687 13.40 29.72 10.53
N ILE A 688 12.38 29.47 9.72
CA ILE A 688 12.15 28.16 9.12
C ILE A 688 12.03 28.29 7.60
N SER A 689 12.65 27.35 6.89
CA SER A 689 12.63 27.29 5.43
C SER A 689 12.20 25.91 4.92
N ASN A 690 11.89 25.80 3.63
CA ASN A 690 11.56 24.53 3.00
C ASN A 690 12.65 23.46 3.19
N SER A 691 13.93 23.87 3.17
CA SER A 691 15.04 22.96 3.37
C SER A 691 15.19 22.52 4.83
N ASP A 692 14.78 23.34 5.80
CA ASP A 692 14.78 22.96 7.22
C ASP A 692 13.70 21.91 7.50
N ILE A 693 12.50 22.08 6.94
CA ILE A 693 11.43 21.06 7.04
C ILE A 693 11.90 19.74 6.43
N LEU A 694 12.47 19.76 5.22
CA LEU A 694 13.00 18.56 4.57
C LEU A 694 14.13 17.91 5.39
N ARG A 695 15.05 18.70 5.94
CA ARG A 695 16.14 18.22 6.80
C ARG A 695 15.61 17.62 8.09
N GLY A 696 14.58 18.21 8.69
CA GLY A 696 13.89 17.66 9.86
C GLY A 696 13.25 16.31 9.57
N LEU A 697 12.55 16.18 8.43
CA LEU A 697 11.99 14.90 7.97
C LEU A 697 13.07 13.83 7.73
N GLU A 698 14.24 14.21 7.20
CA GLU A 698 15.37 13.30 7.01
C GLU A 698 16.06 12.92 8.33
N MET A 699 16.31 13.89 9.20
CA MET A 699 16.89 13.65 10.53
C MET A 699 16.01 12.74 11.38
N GLN A 700 14.69 12.83 11.25
CA GLN A 700 13.79 11.92 11.93
C GLN A 700 13.86 10.51 11.38
N LYS A 701 13.84 10.35 10.05
CA LYS A 701 14.09 9.03 9.42
C LYS A 701 15.40 8.43 9.90
N LEU A 702 16.43 9.25 10.06
CA LEU A 702 17.74 8.81 10.59
C LEU A 702 17.68 8.48 12.08
N LYS A 703 17.01 9.28 12.93
CA LYS A 703 16.81 8.98 14.35
C LYS A 703 16.05 7.66 14.55
N ASP A 704 14.99 7.42 13.77
CA ASP A 704 14.26 6.16 13.81
C ASP A 704 15.17 4.98 13.39
N LEU A 705 16.06 5.20 12.42
CA LEU A 705 17.05 4.20 12.00
C LEU A 705 18.17 3.99 13.05
N GLU A 706 18.57 5.04 13.77
CA GLU A 706 19.59 5.00 14.82
C GLU A 706 19.07 4.40 16.12
N GLU A 707 17.84 4.73 16.54
CA GLU A 707 17.17 4.10 17.67
C GLU A 707 16.97 2.60 17.41
N ARG A 708 16.65 2.22 16.18
CA ARG A 708 16.62 0.82 15.74
C ARG A 708 17.99 0.17 15.85
N ARG A 709 19.04 0.77 15.26
CA ARG A 709 20.42 0.26 15.37
C ARG A 709 20.88 0.13 16.81
N TYR A 710 20.55 1.09 17.67
CA TYR A 710 20.90 1.08 19.08
C TYR A 710 20.13 0.00 19.85
N ALA A 711 18.85 -0.18 19.57
CA ALA A 711 18.05 -1.26 20.15
C ALA A 711 18.60 -2.64 19.73
N ASP A 712 18.95 -2.81 18.46
CA ASP A 712 19.53 -4.04 17.92
C ASP A 712 20.93 -4.31 18.51
N GLN A 713 21.80 -3.30 18.59
CA GLN A 713 23.12 -3.40 19.25
C GLN A 713 23.00 -3.77 20.73
N LYS A 714 22.04 -3.17 21.44
CA LYS A 714 21.82 -3.43 22.86
C LYS A 714 21.22 -4.81 23.11
N LEU A 715 20.38 -5.29 22.20
CA LEU A 715 19.87 -6.66 22.20
C LEU A 715 21.02 -7.65 21.98
N ALA A 716 21.88 -7.42 20.98
CA ALA A 716 23.05 -8.25 20.72
C ALA A 716 24.03 -8.27 21.91
N GLU A 717 24.27 -7.12 22.56
CA GLU A 717 25.11 -7.05 23.76
C GLU A 717 24.50 -7.81 24.94
N LEU A 718 23.17 -7.73 25.11
CA LEU A 718 22.45 -8.48 26.14
C LEU A 718 22.50 -9.98 25.87
N GLU A 719 22.26 -10.42 24.64
CA GLU A 719 22.37 -11.82 24.22
C GLU A 719 23.77 -12.36 24.46
N LEU A 720 24.81 -11.60 24.14
CA LEU A 720 26.20 -12.00 24.35
C LEU A 720 26.57 -12.09 25.84
N ARG A 721 26.14 -11.13 26.65
CA ARG A 721 26.32 -11.20 28.12
C ARG A 721 25.60 -12.40 28.71
N LEU A 722 24.44 -12.76 28.15
CA LEU A 722 23.68 -13.91 28.60
C LEU A 722 24.35 -15.22 28.23
N VAL A 723 24.86 -15.33 27.00
CA VAL A 723 25.70 -16.46 26.56
C VAL A 723 26.92 -16.60 27.46
N GLN A 724 27.61 -15.50 27.78
CA GLN A 724 28.77 -15.51 28.69
C GLN A 724 28.40 -15.99 30.09
N LYS A 725 27.34 -15.45 30.69
CA LYS A 725 26.87 -15.89 32.02
C LYS A 725 26.41 -17.34 32.02
N THR A 726 25.76 -17.79 30.96
CA THR A 726 25.36 -19.19 30.80
C THR A 726 26.59 -20.10 30.69
N ILE A 727 27.66 -19.69 29.99
CA ILE A 727 28.93 -20.43 29.94
C ILE A 727 29.61 -20.45 31.31
N GLU A 728 29.66 -19.33 32.04
CA GLU A 728 30.21 -19.26 33.40
C GLU A 728 29.45 -20.17 34.38
N LYS A 729 28.13 -20.25 34.24
CA LYS A 729 27.25 -21.06 35.10
C LYS A 729 27.31 -22.55 34.78
N TYR A 730 27.77 -22.93 33.58
CA TYR A 730 27.81 -24.31 33.10
C TYR A 730 29.12 -24.59 32.35
N PRO A 731 30.22 -24.86 33.07
CA PRO A 731 31.57 -25.00 32.52
C PRO A 731 31.68 -26.11 31.46
N GLU A 732 30.84 -27.14 31.51
CA GLU A 732 30.79 -28.21 30.51
C GLU A 732 30.41 -27.73 29.09
N LEU A 733 29.82 -26.53 28.95
CA LEU A 733 29.54 -25.90 27.66
C LEU A 733 30.74 -25.15 27.10
N ALA A 734 31.72 -24.77 27.92
CA ALA A 734 32.90 -24.03 27.51
C ALA A 734 33.83 -24.86 26.60
N GLU A 735 33.91 -26.19 26.80
CA GLU A 735 34.69 -27.08 25.93
C GLU A 735 34.08 -27.25 24.52
N LYS A 736 32.76 -27.04 24.37
CA LYS A 736 32.06 -27.16 23.08
C LYS A 736 31.98 -25.84 22.30
N VAL A 737 32.14 -24.70 22.99
CA VAL A 737 32.17 -23.36 22.40
C VAL A 737 33.62 -22.94 22.23
N LYS A 738 34.15 -22.90 20.98
CA LYS A 738 35.45 -22.25 20.72
C LYS A 738 35.39 -20.81 21.27
N VAL A 739 36.19 -20.51 22.29
CA VAL A 739 36.22 -19.21 22.99
C VAL A 739 36.31 -18.07 21.98
N ILE A 740 35.24 -17.27 21.88
CA ILE A 740 35.17 -16.11 21.00
C ILE A 740 36.00 -14.99 21.66
N LYS A 741 37.10 -14.56 21.03
CA LYS A 741 37.86 -13.41 21.51
C LYS A 741 37.08 -12.13 21.24
N ARG A 742 37.21 -11.15 22.14
CA ARG A 742 36.51 -9.85 22.08
C ARG A 742 36.76 -9.08 20.76
N GLU A 743 37.87 -9.38 20.09
CA GLU A 743 38.28 -8.76 18.81
C GLU A 743 37.57 -9.35 17.59
N ASP A 744 37.14 -10.62 17.63
CA ASP A 744 36.40 -11.28 16.54
C ASP A 744 34.93 -10.80 16.48
N VAL A 745 34.42 -10.24 17.58
CA VAL A 745 33.04 -9.77 17.76
C VAL A 745 32.67 -8.62 16.81
N ASN A 746 33.61 -7.73 16.50
CA ASN A 746 33.36 -6.62 15.58
C ASN A 746 33.35 -7.04 14.11
N ARG A 747 33.91 -8.22 13.80
CA ARG A 747 34.03 -8.74 12.42
C ARG A 747 32.85 -9.64 12.04
N ILE A 748 32.20 -10.26 13.02
CA ILE A 748 31.07 -11.15 12.83
C ILE A 748 29.78 -10.33 12.96
N ILE A 749 29.38 -9.71 11.85
CA ILE A 749 28.11 -8.96 11.76
C ILE A 749 26.94 -9.95 11.90
N GLU A 750 26.18 -9.81 12.99
CA GLU A 750 24.80 -10.26 13.33
C GLU A 750 24.33 -11.68 12.90
N LYS A 751 24.51 -12.05 11.64
CA LYS A 751 23.99 -13.29 11.05
C LYS A 751 24.93 -14.47 11.22
N ASP A 752 26.23 -14.20 11.23
CA ASP A 752 27.25 -15.24 11.26
C ASP A 752 27.50 -15.76 12.68
N LEU A 753 27.30 -14.96 13.72
CA LEU A 753 27.52 -15.41 15.11
C LEU A 753 26.45 -16.41 15.55
N LEU A 754 25.18 -16.11 15.28
CA LEU A 754 24.04 -16.98 15.58
C LEU A 754 24.05 -18.26 14.74
N ASN A 755 24.46 -18.19 13.46
CA ASN A 755 24.66 -19.37 12.64
C ASN A 755 25.86 -20.20 13.10
N PHE A 756 26.97 -19.56 13.47
CA PHE A 756 28.15 -20.23 14.01
C PHE A 756 27.87 -20.94 15.35
N LEU A 757 27.11 -20.30 16.25
CA LEU A 757 26.67 -20.90 17.52
C LEU A 757 25.66 -22.04 17.29
N ARG A 758 24.80 -21.93 16.27
CA ARG A 758 23.87 -23.01 15.86
C ARG A 758 24.57 -24.20 15.23
N GLU A 759 25.64 -23.98 14.47
CA GLU A 759 26.38 -25.04 13.78
C GLU A 759 27.26 -25.86 14.73
N LYS A 760 27.80 -25.24 15.79
CA LYS A 760 28.82 -25.88 16.65
C LYS A 760 28.39 -26.34 18.04
N CYS A 761 27.21 -25.96 18.53
CA CYS A 761 26.76 -26.37 19.85
C CYS A 761 25.43 -27.14 19.83
N ALA A 762 25.29 -28.12 20.73
CA ALA A 762 24.02 -28.81 20.99
C ALA A 762 22.98 -27.79 21.47
N VAL A 763 22.18 -27.29 20.52
CA VAL A 763 21.40 -26.05 20.60
C VAL A 763 20.31 -26.04 21.68
N ASN A 764 19.82 -27.20 22.12
CA ASN A 764 18.62 -27.24 22.97
C ASN A 764 18.90 -26.83 24.42
N THR A 765 19.99 -27.31 25.02
CA THR A 765 20.30 -27.04 26.44
C THR A 765 20.74 -25.59 26.67
N LEU A 766 21.49 -25.01 25.72
CA LEU A 766 21.95 -23.63 25.81
C LEU A 766 20.78 -22.65 25.62
N LYS A 767 19.85 -22.97 24.71
CA LYS A 767 18.68 -22.14 24.43
C LYS A 767 17.72 -22.07 25.63
N GLU A 768 17.46 -23.18 26.31
CA GLU A 768 16.62 -23.19 27.52
C GLU A 768 17.25 -22.37 28.65
N LYS A 769 18.56 -22.51 28.86
CA LYS A 769 19.30 -21.78 29.90
C LYS A 769 19.42 -20.27 29.61
N ILE A 770 19.59 -19.90 28.34
CA ILE A 770 19.54 -18.51 27.88
C ILE A 770 18.12 -17.94 28.05
N GLU A 771 17.08 -18.69 27.71
CA GLU A 771 15.71 -18.22 27.90
C GLU A 771 15.42 -17.98 29.40
N GLU A 772 15.86 -18.88 30.30
CA GLU A 772 15.72 -18.70 31.75
C GLU A 772 16.44 -17.45 32.28
N GLU A 773 17.70 -17.23 31.90
CA GLU A 773 18.45 -16.04 32.32
C GLU A 773 17.87 -14.74 31.74
N TYR A 774 17.39 -14.77 30.49
CA TYR A 774 16.80 -13.62 29.81
C TYR A 774 15.52 -13.18 30.53
N GLN A 775 14.67 -14.14 30.92
CA GLN A 775 13.48 -13.88 31.72
C GLN A 775 13.81 -13.35 33.13
N ALA A 776 14.88 -13.82 33.76
CA ALA A 776 15.34 -13.32 35.06
C ALA A 776 15.84 -11.85 34.98
N VAL A 777 16.51 -11.46 33.89
CA VAL A 777 16.96 -10.08 33.64
C VAL A 777 15.78 -9.14 33.40
N ILE A 778 14.79 -9.55 32.60
CA ILE A 778 13.56 -8.78 32.38
C ILE A 778 12.79 -8.55 33.69
N GLN A 779 12.70 -9.58 34.54
CA GLN A 779 12.04 -9.44 35.85
C GLN A 779 12.79 -8.49 36.81
N LYS A 780 14.13 -8.48 36.79
CA LYS A 780 14.93 -7.51 37.56
C LYS A 780 14.70 -6.07 37.09
N LYS A 781 14.54 -5.85 35.79
CA LYS A 781 14.28 -4.52 35.21
C LYS A 781 12.91 -3.96 35.58
N LYS A 782 11.89 -4.83 35.75
CA LYS A 782 10.55 -4.44 36.25
C LYS A 782 10.54 -4.04 37.74
N LYS A 783 11.55 -4.44 38.53
CA LYS A 783 11.67 -4.12 39.97
C LYS A 783 12.57 -2.92 40.28
N ALA A 784 13.26 -2.33 39.29
CA ALA A 784 14.06 -1.14 39.52
C ALA A 784 13.15 0.11 39.59
N PRO A 785 13.23 0.93 40.67
CA PRO A 785 12.41 2.13 40.76
C PRO A 785 12.76 3.08 39.60
N LYS A 786 11.73 3.58 38.90
CA LYS A 786 11.85 4.65 37.91
C LYS A 786 12.48 5.86 38.62
N LYS A 787 13.78 6.10 38.41
CA LYS A 787 14.38 7.40 38.73
C LYS A 787 13.72 8.43 37.80
N LYS A 788 12.72 9.13 38.34
CA LYS A 788 12.21 10.38 37.78
C LYS A 788 13.37 11.37 37.66
N GLY A 789 13.37 12.13 36.57
CA GLY A 789 14.46 13.00 36.16
C GLY A 789 14.89 14.00 37.24
N LYS A 790 16.18 14.32 37.20
CA LYS A 790 16.70 15.61 37.64
C LYS A 790 17.54 16.19 36.52
N ALA A 791 17.27 17.45 36.28
CA ALA A 791 17.83 18.33 35.27
C ALA A 791 19.36 18.45 35.37
N ALA A 792 19.98 18.69 34.22
CA ALA A 792 21.17 19.50 34.02
C ALA A 792 20.74 20.50 32.93
N LYS A 793 20.52 21.80 33.19
CA LYS A 793 21.49 22.84 33.54
C LYS A 793 22.78 22.75 32.73
#